data_AF-A0A7C8ILQ2-F1
#
_entry.id   AF-A0A7C8ILQ2-F1
#
_cell.length_a   1.000
_cell.length_b   1.000
_cell.length_c   1.000
_cell.angle_alpha   90.00
_cell.angle_beta   90.00
_cell.angle_gamma   90.00
#
_symmetry.space_group_name_H-M   'P 1'
#
loop_
_entity.id
_entity.type
_entity.pdbx_description
1 polymer ?
#
loop_
_entity_poly.entity_id
_entity_poly.type
_entity_poly.pdbx_seq_one_letter_code
_entity_poly.pdbx_strand_id
1 'polypeptide(L)'
;MKSEFYEALMPRMKGGKIPDVFATRDENVHRQMRRPIANLYSIANLTAFEPLILSTMEYFFSRLDELFVDTSKTFDLCDWLQLFTFDVMGEITFSRRFGFLEKGGDIEGVMGNIWKFFQIAAPNTQMPWLDQLWKENPLVPVSAMRNPIAEFGAARIQERLGRAANDTSKTTQKDFLSSFIGEVEKDPGLPELALPTWTNSNIQAGGDTTSILASAVLYNVLRDRPTFVKLMDEIKCAAREGRISKLVTWKEAQTLPYLDACIKEASRLHPSISFPLERVVSEAGLEVEGILIPPGTRVSMNPWVVHRQVGPYGNDPDVWRPERWLCGEEEKKAMYNSLLTFGAGHRGCLGKNLSYFEIYKLVPSMLQRYDMELVDAEDWSVDNKWFAMPSGCHGVTGLIISKASSTVRTPRAHYTNNASFECLRDIGLEKECRRLSTPKELLTYYRFCTTMAGEELSRSYYGGTDPNREGEYKLKTPCAQADLPQSLLEPILVRTATQGGFKIRWDYEYLGLTVGKDSDTGKIYSTVKDLVSGQNITIISNYLCGADGARSVVARELELPFDEQPTSGLALNVFFEADLTHLMTHSPGLIHMLLRPDKPQPDYCAVTIGRQIEPFSQWVFVMLAKPGVTEITASPDEIMNHVKDLIGDDSVKVKLHRISTWTVNECYAKEYSRGNNIFCLGDAVHRHPPFNGLGSNTCIQDAYNLAWKIAYVKKGLASPSLLASYGVERQPVGKAIVKRANDTGRVHAKLFSLLGIFEPDVIEKLKILSRFKEDTQTGTETRNAFQSLIEELDSERQGFGVEMNQLYQSEAIWAKDEQDKAPSLPALEADLHYLESTYPGFRLPHAWLRASNAVPSEPMISTHDLAGKGRFALFTGIGGKVGWVEATDGVRQILNVDIAVYSIGEEYRDVFYQWGKKRGVLEKGAVLVRPDRFVAWRSNEKGQDSTDKLVTVMSHILGRST
;
A
#
# COMPACT_ATOMS: atom_id res chain seq x y z
N MET A 1 11.63 19.31 -40.72
CA MET A 1 12.77 18.52 -40.16
C MET A 1 12.52 18.21 -38.69
N LYS A 2 13.29 17.32 -38.03
CA LYS A 2 13.21 17.12 -36.57
C LYS A 2 13.92 18.24 -35.80
N SER A 3 13.30 18.75 -34.73
CA SER A 3 13.92 19.77 -33.86
C SER A 3 14.96 19.15 -32.92
N GLU A 4 15.67 20.01 -32.20
CA GLU A 4 16.57 19.72 -31.08
C GLU A 4 15.91 18.91 -29.95
N PHE A 5 14.57 18.88 -29.89
CA PHE A 5 13.76 18.00 -29.03
C PHE A 5 14.31 16.57 -28.96
N TYR A 6 14.68 16.02 -30.11
CA TYR A 6 15.09 14.62 -30.22
C TYR A 6 16.49 14.36 -29.65
N GLU A 7 17.32 15.38 -29.48
CA GLU A 7 18.67 15.19 -28.99
C GLU A 7 18.71 14.70 -27.55
N ALA A 8 17.74 15.13 -26.72
CA ALA A 8 17.64 14.71 -25.32
C ALA A 8 17.31 13.20 -25.17
N LEU A 9 16.80 12.57 -26.24
CA LEU A 9 16.42 11.15 -26.28
C LEU A 9 17.53 10.25 -26.83
N MET A 10 18.56 10.82 -27.47
CA MET A 10 19.63 10.02 -28.07
C MET A 10 20.42 9.29 -26.99
N PRO A 11 20.64 7.97 -27.12
CA PRO A 11 21.54 7.22 -26.25
C PRO A 11 22.97 7.77 -26.34
N ARG A 12 23.74 7.69 -25.24
CA ARG A 12 25.13 8.16 -25.16
C ARG A 12 26.05 7.04 -24.67
N MET A 13 27.24 6.92 -25.25
CA MET A 13 28.35 6.05 -24.81
C MET A 13 29.65 6.87 -24.71
N LYS A 14 30.69 6.33 -24.05
CA LYS A 14 32.04 6.94 -24.03
C LYS A 14 32.49 7.18 -25.49
N GLY A 15 32.42 8.44 -25.93
CA GLY A 15 32.76 8.84 -27.31
C GLY A 15 31.72 9.70 -28.04
N GLY A 16 30.45 9.78 -27.59
CA GLY A 16 29.44 10.68 -28.19
C GLY A 16 27.99 10.19 -28.17
N LYS A 17 27.11 10.92 -28.86
CA LYS A 17 25.70 10.56 -29.10
C LYS A 17 25.62 9.42 -30.12
N ILE A 18 24.81 8.40 -29.85
CA ILE A 18 24.65 7.22 -30.71
C ILE A 18 23.48 7.47 -31.67
N PRO A 19 23.65 7.32 -32.99
CA PRO A 19 22.56 7.54 -33.93
C PRO A 19 21.54 6.40 -33.84
N ASP A 20 20.32 6.71 -33.40
CA ASP A 20 19.19 5.78 -33.37
C ASP A 20 18.10 6.14 -34.40
N VAL A 21 17.31 5.14 -34.79
CA VAL A 21 16.27 5.27 -35.84
C VAL A 21 15.18 6.26 -35.43
N PHE A 22 14.87 6.37 -34.14
CA PHE A 22 13.84 7.25 -33.65
C PHE A 22 14.35 8.68 -33.52
N ALA A 23 15.40 8.98 -32.78
CA ALA A 23 15.80 10.35 -32.44
C ALA A 23 16.79 11.01 -33.42
N THR A 24 17.40 10.29 -34.36
CA THR A 24 18.32 10.93 -35.31
C THR A 24 17.64 12.05 -36.12
N ARG A 25 18.30 13.22 -36.17
CA ARG A 25 17.86 14.38 -36.97
C ARG A 25 18.34 14.29 -38.42
N ASP A 26 19.39 13.52 -38.68
CA ASP A 26 19.97 13.32 -40.01
C ASP A 26 19.15 12.31 -40.82
N GLU A 27 18.64 12.75 -41.97
CA GLU A 27 17.83 11.91 -42.87
C GLU A 27 18.65 10.80 -43.56
N ASN A 28 19.93 11.02 -43.82
CA ASN A 28 20.81 10.00 -44.41
C ASN A 28 21.07 8.88 -43.40
N VAL A 29 21.37 9.24 -42.15
CA VAL A 29 21.57 8.27 -41.07
C VAL A 29 20.26 7.53 -40.78
N HIS A 30 19.12 8.22 -40.72
CA HIS A 30 17.81 7.57 -40.59
C HIS A 30 17.57 6.54 -41.71
N ARG A 31 17.86 6.91 -42.96
CA ARG A 31 17.69 6.03 -44.12
C ARG A 31 18.61 4.80 -44.04
N GLN A 32 19.89 5.00 -43.72
CA GLN A 32 20.88 3.92 -43.57
C GLN A 32 20.49 2.97 -42.44
N MET A 33 20.04 3.48 -41.30
CA MET A 33 19.68 2.68 -40.12
C MET A 33 18.31 1.98 -40.23
N ARG A 34 17.34 2.60 -40.93
CA ARG A 34 15.96 2.06 -41.02
C ARG A 34 15.79 1.06 -42.16
N ARG A 35 16.36 1.34 -43.34
CA ARG A 35 16.10 0.56 -44.56
C ARG A 35 16.40 -0.94 -44.42
N PRO A 36 17.52 -1.38 -43.80
CA PRO A 36 17.85 -2.81 -43.70
C PRO A 36 16.82 -3.59 -42.87
N ILE A 37 16.39 -3.02 -41.75
CA ILE A 37 15.53 -3.71 -40.79
C ILE A 37 14.03 -3.51 -41.05
N ALA A 38 13.64 -2.53 -41.88
CA ALA A 38 12.23 -2.18 -42.04
C ALA A 38 11.35 -3.33 -42.53
N ASN A 39 11.89 -4.20 -43.38
CA ASN A 39 11.15 -5.34 -43.92
C ASN A 39 10.80 -6.38 -42.84
N LEU A 40 11.61 -6.49 -41.76
CA LEU A 40 11.37 -7.43 -40.66
C LEU A 40 10.06 -7.13 -39.91
N TYR A 41 9.64 -5.86 -39.90
CA TYR A 41 8.40 -5.40 -39.26
C TYR A 41 7.20 -5.37 -40.21
N SER A 42 7.33 -5.91 -41.43
CA SER A 42 6.18 -6.10 -42.32
C SER A 42 5.32 -7.28 -41.87
N ILE A 43 4.01 -7.22 -42.09
CA ILE A 43 3.08 -8.31 -41.73
C ILE A 43 3.52 -9.65 -42.34
N ALA A 44 4.03 -9.65 -43.58
CA ALA A 44 4.48 -10.87 -44.25
C ALA A 44 5.62 -11.59 -43.49
N ASN A 45 6.56 -10.83 -42.93
CA ASN A 45 7.68 -11.39 -42.16
C ASN A 45 7.33 -11.65 -40.69
N LEU A 46 6.40 -10.87 -40.11
CA LEU A 46 5.95 -11.07 -38.73
C LEU A 46 5.28 -12.44 -38.51
N THR A 47 4.65 -13.00 -39.54
CA THR A 47 4.11 -14.37 -39.51
C THR A 47 5.18 -15.42 -39.19
N ALA A 48 6.45 -15.18 -39.55
CA ALA A 48 7.53 -16.10 -39.21
C ALA A 48 7.87 -16.12 -37.70
N PHE A 49 7.54 -15.06 -36.97
CA PHE A 49 7.73 -14.94 -35.52
C PHE A 49 6.46 -15.29 -34.73
N GLU A 50 5.35 -15.60 -35.42
CA GLU A 50 4.07 -15.93 -34.77
C GLU A 50 4.15 -17.04 -33.72
N PRO A 51 4.91 -18.15 -33.94
CA PRO A 51 5.04 -19.21 -32.94
C PRO A 51 5.64 -18.74 -31.60
N LEU A 52 6.54 -17.76 -31.62
CA LEU A 52 7.17 -17.20 -30.41
C LEU A 52 6.17 -16.41 -29.57
N ILE A 53 5.32 -15.62 -30.24
CA ILE A 53 4.25 -14.87 -29.59
C ILE A 53 3.20 -15.82 -29.01
N LEU A 54 2.80 -16.86 -29.77
CA LEU A 54 1.84 -17.86 -29.29
C LEU A 54 2.37 -18.63 -28.08
N SER A 55 3.65 -19.01 -28.08
CA SER A 55 4.29 -19.65 -26.91
C SER A 55 4.26 -18.75 -25.66
N THR A 56 4.48 -17.43 -25.84
CA THR A 56 4.39 -16.46 -24.74
C THR A 56 2.95 -16.28 -24.27
N MET A 57 1.97 -16.27 -25.18
CA MET A 57 0.54 -16.21 -24.86
C MET A 57 0.07 -17.45 -24.09
N GLU A 58 0.49 -18.65 -24.49
CA GLU A 58 0.19 -19.89 -23.76
C GLU A 58 0.71 -19.82 -22.33
N TYR A 59 1.94 -19.35 -22.16
CA TYR A 59 2.52 -19.20 -20.84
C TYR A 59 1.81 -18.14 -20.01
N PHE A 60 1.50 -16.97 -20.59
CA PHE A 60 0.71 -15.93 -19.95
C PHE A 60 -0.62 -16.48 -19.43
N PHE A 61 -1.38 -17.18 -20.27
CA PHE A 61 -2.64 -17.79 -19.86
C PHE A 61 -2.45 -18.87 -18.79
N SER A 62 -1.40 -19.70 -18.86
CA SER A 62 -1.12 -20.66 -17.78
C SER A 62 -0.83 -19.98 -16.44
N ARG A 63 -0.18 -18.81 -16.45
CA ARG A 63 0.08 -18.03 -15.23
C ARG A 63 -1.18 -17.40 -14.69
N LEU A 64 -2.05 -16.87 -15.56
CA LEU A 64 -3.35 -16.37 -15.13
C LEU A 64 -4.23 -17.48 -14.54
N ASP A 65 -4.22 -18.65 -15.17
CA ASP A 65 -4.94 -19.83 -14.68
C ASP A 65 -4.42 -20.26 -13.30
N GLU A 66 -3.10 -20.37 -13.13
CA GLU A 66 -2.48 -20.77 -11.86
C GLU A 66 -2.75 -19.78 -10.72
N LEU A 67 -2.74 -18.49 -11.02
CA LEU A 67 -2.76 -17.44 -9.98
C LEU A 67 -4.15 -16.90 -9.67
N PHE A 68 -5.05 -16.85 -10.65
CA PHE A 68 -6.30 -16.08 -10.55
C PHE A 68 -7.56 -16.91 -10.80
N VAL A 69 -7.51 -17.92 -11.68
CA VAL A 69 -8.68 -18.79 -11.90
C VAL A 69 -8.96 -19.61 -10.64
N ASP A 70 -10.22 -19.59 -10.20
CA ASP A 70 -10.71 -20.25 -8.98
C ASP A 70 -10.04 -19.80 -7.66
N THR A 71 -9.24 -18.73 -7.64
CA THR A 71 -8.55 -18.26 -6.41
C THR A 71 -9.23 -17.07 -5.73
N SER A 72 -10.30 -16.51 -6.33
CA SER A 72 -10.98 -15.28 -5.89
C SER A 72 -10.04 -14.05 -5.74
N LYS A 73 -8.86 -14.09 -6.38
CA LYS A 73 -7.89 -13.00 -6.41
C LYS A 73 -8.11 -12.16 -7.66
N THR A 74 -8.15 -10.85 -7.48
CA THR A 74 -8.13 -9.88 -8.57
C THR A 74 -6.70 -9.56 -8.96
N PHE A 75 -6.46 -9.13 -10.19
CA PHE A 75 -5.17 -8.64 -10.64
C PHE A 75 -5.30 -7.33 -11.41
N ASP A 76 -4.23 -6.55 -11.43
CA ASP A 76 -4.18 -5.35 -12.27
C ASP A 76 -3.95 -5.76 -13.72
N LEU A 77 -4.96 -5.52 -14.57
CA LEU A 77 -4.90 -5.86 -15.97
C LEU A 77 -3.78 -5.12 -16.70
N CYS A 78 -3.53 -3.85 -16.36
CA CYS A 78 -2.48 -3.06 -17.02
C CYS A 78 -1.10 -3.63 -16.71
N ASP A 79 -0.83 -3.97 -15.45
CA ASP A 79 0.43 -4.57 -15.04
C ASP A 79 0.67 -5.90 -15.75
N TRP A 80 -0.32 -6.80 -15.77
CA TRP A 80 -0.16 -8.12 -16.38
C TRP A 80 0.01 -8.08 -17.90
N LEU A 81 -0.67 -7.15 -18.58
CA LEU A 81 -0.45 -6.90 -20.01
C LEU A 81 0.94 -6.31 -20.27
N GLN A 82 1.45 -5.47 -19.35
CA GLN A 82 2.82 -4.96 -19.43
C GLN A 82 3.84 -6.09 -19.29
N LEU A 83 3.71 -6.97 -18.29
CA LEU A 83 4.58 -8.15 -18.14
C LEU A 83 4.56 -9.04 -19.39
N PHE A 84 3.37 -9.29 -19.95
CA PHE A 84 3.21 -10.06 -21.18
C PHE A 84 3.97 -9.46 -22.36
N THR A 85 3.75 -8.17 -22.65
CA THR A 85 4.41 -7.51 -23.79
C THR A 85 5.93 -7.43 -23.64
N PHE A 86 6.46 -7.23 -22.43
CA PHE A 86 7.90 -7.30 -22.20
C PHE A 86 8.47 -8.69 -22.50
N ASP A 87 7.81 -9.76 -22.06
CA ASP A 87 8.26 -11.12 -22.35
C ASP A 87 8.09 -11.49 -23.83
N VAL A 88 7.07 -10.99 -24.52
CA VAL A 88 6.97 -11.11 -25.99
C VAL A 88 8.17 -10.45 -26.66
N MET A 89 8.55 -9.24 -26.25
CA MET A 89 9.72 -8.56 -26.79
C MET A 89 11.01 -9.33 -26.53
N GLY A 90 11.15 -9.97 -25.36
CA GLY A 90 12.27 -10.87 -25.08
C GLY A 90 12.28 -12.08 -26.00
N GLU A 91 11.14 -12.75 -26.13
CA GLU A 91 11.00 -13.96 -26.95
C GLU A 91 11.27 -13.69 -28.43
N ILE A 92 10.68 -12.65 -29.02
CA ILE A 92 10.90 -12.34 -30.46
C ILE A 92 12.30 -11.80 -30.74
N THR A 93 12.94 -11.14 -29.75
CA THR A 93 14.27 -10.54 -29.96
C THR A 93 15.39 -11.56 -29.74
N PHE A 94 15.25 -12.41 -28.72
CA PHE A 94 16.33 -13.28 -28.23
C PHE A 94 16.00 -14.77 -28.28
N SER A 95 14.81 -15.15 -28.76
CA SER A 95 14.23 -16.49 -28.60
C SER A 95 14.18 -16.93 -27.13
N ARG A 96 13.99 -15.96 -26.22
CA ARG A 96 13.92 -16.18 -24.77
C ARG A 96 13.20 -15.03 -24.06
N ARG A 97 12.12 -15.34 -23.34
CA ARG A 97 11.42 -14.45 -22.39
C ARG A 97 12.40 -13.86 -21.38
N PHE A 98 12.13 -12.64 -20.92
CA PHE A 98 12.95 -12.02 -19.88
C PHE A 98 12.68 -12.62 -18.50
N GLY A 99 11.46 -13.13 -18.28
CA GLY A 99 11.04 -13.78 -17.04
C GLY A 99 9.96 -13.02 -16.28
N PHE A 100 9.39 -11.96 -16.86
CA PHE A 100 8.44 -11.08 -16.15
C PHE A 100 7.19 -11.85 -15.72
N LEU A 101 6.69 -12.73 -16.58
CA LEU A 101 5.55 -13.61 -16.32
C LEU A 101 5.89 -14.72 -15.31
N GLU A 102 7.09 -15.29 -15.37
CA GLU A 102 7.60 -16.29 -14.42
C GLU A 102 7.63 -15.70 -13.01
N LYS A 103 8.15 -14.47 -12.86
CA LYS A 103 8.26 -13.77 -11.58
C LYS A 103 6.93 -13.20 -11.11
N GLY A 104 6.04 -12.81 -12.01
CA GLY A 104 4.82 -12.06 -11.71
C GLY A 104 5.09 -10.61 -11.28
N GLY A 105 6.13 -9.98 -11.85
CA GLY A 105 6.50 -8.60 -11.53
C GLY A 105 7.81 -8.14 -12.16
N ASP A 106 8.18 -6.88 -11.92
CA ASP A 106 9.34 -6.23 -12.55
C ASP A 106 10.66 -6.96 -12.25
N ILE A 107 11.41 -7.33 -13.29
CA ILE A 107 12.74 -7.94 -13.20
C ILE A 107 13.79 -6.83 -13.12
N GLU A 108 14.62 -6.88 -12.07
CA GLU A 108 15.76 -5.96 -11.88
C GLU A 108 15.40 -4.45 -11.95
N GLY A 109 14.12 -4.11 -11.78
CA GLY A 109 13.63 -2.73 -11.84
C GLY A 109 13.58 -2.15 -13.26
N VAL A 110 13.58 -2.98 -14.31
CA VAL A 110 13.61 -2.55 -15.71
C VAL A 110 12.41 -1.65 -16.04
N MET A 111 11.19 -2.09 -15.74
CA MET A 111 9.97 -1.31 -16.04
C MET A 111 9.98 0.03 -15.30
N GLY A 112 10.28 0.00 -13.99
CA GLY A 112 10.38 1.20 -13.18
C GLY A 112 11.46 2.18 -13.66
N ASN A 113 12.58 1.67 -14.18
CA ASN A 113 13.67 2.49 -14.71
C ASN A 113 13.33 3.13 -16.07
N ILE A 114 12.59 2.43 -16.95
CA ILE A 114 12.09 3.02 -18.20
C ILE A 114 11.15 4.18 -17.88
N TRP A 115 10.23 3.99 -16.95
CA TRP A 115 9.28 5.03 -16.57
C TRP A 115 9.99 6.26 -16.00
N LYS A 116 10.94 6.07 -15.08
CA LYS A 116 11.79 7.16 -14.56
C LYS A 116 12.57 7.87 -15.68
N PHE A 117 13.11 7.12 -16.64
CA PHE A 117 13.83 7.70 -17.76
C PHE A 117 12.93 8.66 -18.55
N PHE A 118 11.72 8.24 -18.92
CA PHE A 118 10.80 9.09 -19.69
C PHE A 118 10.26 10.27 -18.88
N GLN A 119 10.04 10.11 -17.57
CA GLN A 119 9.67 11.22 -16.70
C GLN A 119 10.72 12.33 -16.65
N ILE A 120 12.00 11.99 -16.71
CA ILE A 120 13.08 12.99 -16.74
C ILE A 120 13.34 13.48 -18.18
N ALA A 121 13.24 12.59 -19.17
CA ALA A 121 13.44 12.96 -20.57
C ALA A 121 12.39 13.96 -21.06
N ALA A 122 11.13 13.83 -20.65
CA ALA A 122 10.06 14.71 -21.11
C ALA A 122 10.31 16.22 -20.92
N PRO A 123 10.61 16.73 -19.70
CA PRO A 123 10.95 18.15 -19.55
C PRO A 123 12.22 18.52 -20.31
N ASN A 124 13.21 17.63 -20.40
CA ASN A 124 14.45 17.89 -21.14
C ASN A 124 14.22 17.97 -22.65
N THR A 125 13.26 17.24 -23.22
CA THR A 125 12.94 17.35 -24.65
C THR A 125 12.23 18.66 -24.99
N GLN A 126 11.48 19.24 -24.05
CA GLN A 126 10.84 20.56 -24.21
C GLN A 126 11.80 21.70 -23.94
N MET A 127 12.85 21.45 -23.15
CA MET A 127 13.93 22.39 -22.84
C MET A 127 15.29 21.71 -23.06
N PRO A 128 15.73 21.50 -24.32
CA PRO A 128 16.94 20.71 -24.62
C PRO A 128 18.23 21.20 -23.95
N TRP A 129 18.29 22.48 -23.58
CA TRP A 129 19.40 23.05 -22.82
C TRP A 129 19.54 22.45 -21.40
N LEU A 130 18.46 21.92 -20.80
CA LEU A 130 18.54 21.20 -19.51
C LEU A 130 19.38 19.92 -19.61
N ASP A 131 19.41 19.29 -20.78
CA ASP A 131 20.23 18.09 -20.99
C ASP A 131 21.73 18.41 -20.89
N GLN A 132 22.14 19.66 -21.18
CA GLN A 132 23.52 20.14 -20.99
C GLN A 132 23.90 20.22 -19.51
N LEU A 133 22.95 20.57 -18.63
CA LEU A 133 23.16 20.66 -17.19
C LEU A 133 23.14 19.30 -16.49
N TRP A 134 22.58 18.28 -17.15
CA TRP A 134 22.43 16.95 -16.59
C TRP A 134 23.37 15.92 -17.24
N LYS A 135 23.17 15.56 -18.51
CA LYS A 135 23.94 14.49 -19.17
C LYS A 135 25.29 14.97 -19.72
N GLU A 136 25.47 16.28 -19.93
CA GLU A 136 26.74 16.86 -20.41
C GLU A 136 27.55 17.51 -19.27
N ASN A 137 27.06 17.43 -18.04
CA ASN A 137 27.72 18.00 -16.87
C ASN A 137 28.81 17.04 -16.34
N PRO A 138 30.09 17.43 -16.37
CA PRO A 138 31.21 16.58 -15.94
C PRO A 138 31.18 16.26 -14.43
N LEU A 139 30.35 16.94 -13.64
CA LEU A 139 30.17 16.69 -12.20
C LEU A 139 29.10 15.63 -11.90
N VAL A 140 28.30 15.20 -12.89
CA VAL A 140 27.30 14.15 -12.70
C VAL A 140 27.99 12.77 -12.71
N PRO A 141 27.85 11.95 -11.65
CA PRO A 141 28.52 10.67 -11.57
C PRO A 141 28.14 9.73 -12.72
N VAL A 142 29.11 9.01 -13.30
CA VAL A 142 28.88 8.05 -14.40
C VAL A 142 27.88 6.95 -14.02
N SER A 143 27.78 6.61 -12.74
CA SER A 143 26.77 5.68 -12.21
C SER A 143 25.33 6.17 -12.40
N ALA A 144 25.08 7.48 -12.41
CA ALA A 144 23.78 8.08 -12.68
C ALA A 144 23.41 8.07 -14.18
N MET A 145 24.34 7.68 -15.06
CA MET A 145 24.17 7.62 -16.51
C MET A 145 24.07 6.18 -17.07
N ARG A 146 23.99 5.16 -16.20
CA ARG A 146 23.83 3.75 -16.61
C ARG A 146 22.44 3.50 -17.19
N ASN A 147 22.37 2.73 -18.28
CA ASN A 147 21.13 2.23 -18.89
C ASN A 147 21.10 0.69 -18.76
N PRO A 148 20.38 0.14 -17.74
CA PRO A 148 20.31 -1.30 -17.50
C PRO A 148 19.83 -2.13 -18.71
N ILE A 149 18.98 -1.55 -19.57
CA ILE A 149 18.46 -2.23 -20.77
C ILE A 149 19.54 -2.35 -21.84
N ALA A 150 20.38 -1.31 -21.98
CA ALA A 150 21.51 -1.36 -22.89
C ALA A 150 22.56 -2.37 -22.41
N GLU A 151 22.81 -2.46 -21.09
CA GLU A 151 23.70 -3.46 -20.50
C GLU A 151 23.17 -4.89 -20.72
N PHE A 152 21.87 -5.10 -20.49
CA PHE A 152 21.20 -6.37 -20.76
C PHE A 152 21.28 -6.76 -22.24
N GLY A 153 20.93 -5.85 -23.15
CA GLY A 153 21.00 -6.06 -24.59
C GLY A 153 22.42 -6.39 -25.07
N ALA A 154 23.43 -5.67 -24.55
CA ALA A 154 24.83 -5.92 -24.84
C ALA A 154 25.27 -7.32 -24.36
N ALA A 155 24.87 -7.74 -23.16
CA ALA A 155 25.16 -9.07 -22.64
C ALA A 155 24.56 -10.18 -23.51
N ARG A 156 23.33 -10.00 -24.03
CA ARG A 156 22.70 -10.95 -24.95
C ARG A 156 23.37 -11.00 -26.32
N ILE A 157 23.79 -9.85 -26.85
CA ILE A 157 24.56 -9.79 -28.09
C ILE A 157 25.88 -10.57 -27.93
N GLN A 158 26.61 -10.34 -26.83
CA GLN A 158 27.86 -11.06 -26.54
C GLN A 158 27.64 -12.57 -26.39
N GLU A 159 26.57 -12.98 -25.71
CA GLU A 159 26.22 -14.39 -25.58
C GLU A 159 25.98 -15.06 -26.94
N ARG A 160 25.25 -14.40 -27.85
CA ARG A 160 24.96 -14.94 -29.19
C ARG A 160 26.21 -15.01 -30.07
N LEU A 161 27.02 -13.95 -30.09
CA LEU A 161 28.27 -13.91 -30.85
C LEU A 161 29.29 -14.95 -30.31
N GLY A 162 29.33 -15.14 -28.98
CA GLY A 162 30.19 -16.16 -28.35
C GLY A 162 29.78 -17.60 -28.65
N ARG A 163 28.47 -17.89 -28.78
CA ARG A 163 27.98 -19.21 -29.19
C ARG A 163 28.25 -19.51 -30.66
N ALA A 164 28.11 -18.53 -31.54
CA ALA A 164 28.39 -18.66 -32.98
C ALA A 164 29.88 -18.97 -33.28
N ALA A 165 30.80 -18.57 -32.39
CA ALA A 165 32.23 -18.88 -32.52
C ALA A 165 32.58 -20.35 -32.18
N ASN A 166 31.72 -21.06 -31.42
CA ASN A 166 32.01 -22.39 -30.89
C ASN A 166 31.17 -23.52 -31.53
N ASP A 167 30.15 -23.21 -32.31
CA ASP A 167 29.23 -24.20 -32.89
C ASP A 167 29.03 -23.93 -34.39
N THR A 168 29.49 -24.85 -35.24
CA THR A 168 29.34 -24.79 -36.71
C THR A 168 27.95 -25.21 -37.19
N SER A 169 27.03 -25.56 -36.28
CA SER A 169 25.63 -25.75 -36.63
C SER A 169 24.94 -24.39 -36.83
N LYS A 170 24.48 -24.12 -38.07
CA LYS A 170 23.67 -22.94 -38.36
C LYS A 170 22.47 -22.91 -37.41
N THR A 171 22.44 -21.93 -36.51
CA THR A 171 21.34 -21.73 -35.57
C THR A 171 20.06 -21.56 -36.37
N THR A 172 19.14 -22.52 -36.28
CA THR A 172 17.87 -22.59 -37.03
C THR A 172 16.79 -21.65 -36.49
N GLN A 173 17.10 -20.86 -35.45
CA GLN A 173 16.14 -20.00 -34.76
C GLN A 173 16.00 -18.64 -35.46
N LYS A 174 14.79 -18.33 -35.94
CA LYS A 174 14.45 -17.04 -36.55
C LYS A 174 14.00 -16.06 -35.47
N ASP A 175 14.90 -15.21 -34.99
CA ASP A 175 14.62 -14.07 -34.10
C ASP A 175 15.14 -12.74 -34.69
N PHE A 176 14.73 -11.60 -34.10
CA PHE A 176 15.18 -10.28 -34.55
C PHE A 176 16.69 -10.11 -34.42
N LEU A 177 17.32 -10.60 -33.33
CA LEU A 177 18.77 -10.45 -33.15
C LEU A 177 19.56 -11.15 -34.26
N SER A 178 19.17 -12.38 -34.62
CA SER A 178 19.81 -13.12 -35.72
C SER A 178 19.63 -12.42 -37.06
N SER A 179 18.45 -11.81 -37.27
CA SER A 179 18.17 -11.01 -38.46
C SER A 179 19.03 -9.74 -38.50
N PHE A 180 19.19 -9.05 -37.36
CA PHE A 180 20.03 -7.86 -37.24
C PHE A 180 21.51 -8.17 -37.48
N ILE A 181 22.02 -9.28 -36.93
CA ILE A 181 23.38 -9.76 -37.20
C ILE A 181 23.57 -10.00 -38.70
N GLY A 182 22.63 -10.71 -39.34
CA GLY A 182 22.68 -10.98 -40.77
C GLY A 182 22.62 -9.72 -41.65
N GLU A 183 21.94 -8.65 -41.23
CA GLU A 183 21.96 -7.37 -41.96
C GLU A 183 23.28 -6.62 -41.79
N VAL A 184 23.91 -6.66 -40.61
CA VAL A 184 25.25 -6.08 -40.39
C VAL A 184 26.32 -6.82 -41.20
N GLU A 185 26.22 -8.15 -41.30
CA GLU A 185 27.14 -8.95 -42.12
C GLU A 185 27.03 -8.66 -43.62
N LYS A 186 25.83 -8.29 -44.11
CA LYS A 186 25.58 -7.97 -45.53
C LYS A 186 26.06 -6.58 -45.93
N ASP A 187 26.09 -5.62 -45.01
CA ASP A 187 26.44 -4.23 -45.29
C ASP A 187 27.48 -3.68 -44.30
N PRO A 188 28.79 -3.80 -44.63
CA PRO A 188 29.88 -3.23 -43.85
C PRO A 188 29.86 -1.70 -43.78
N GLY A 189 29.01 -1.02 -44.58
CA GLY A 189 28.84 0.43 -44.58
C GLY A 189 27.92 0.96 -43.48
N LEU A 190 27.32 0.07 -42.67
CA LEU A 190 26.50 0.45 -41.53
C LEU A 190 27.34 1.03 -40.37
N PRO A 191 26.78 1.95 -39.56
CA PRO A 191 27.44 2.45 -38.36
C PRO A 191 27.85 1.31 -37.41
N GLU A 192 29.03 1.41 -36.79
CA GLU A 192 29.57 0.37 -35.87
C GLU A 192 28.60 0.00 -34.74
N LEU A 193 27.80 0.96 -34.27
CA LEU A 193 26.82 0.77 -33.21
C LEU A 193 25.42 0.39 -33.71
N ALA A 194 25.25 0.00 -34.98
CA ALA A 194 23.92 -0.32 -35.53
C ALA A 194 23.25 -1.49 -34.80
N LEU A 195 23.95 -2.61 -34.63
CA LEU A 195 23.44 -3.80 -33.93
C LEU A 195 22.99 -3.53 -32.48
N PRO A 196 23.82 -2.94 -31.59
CA PRO A 196 23.38 -2.64 -30.23
C PRO A 196 22.24 -1.60 -30.19
N THR A 197 22.23 -0.65 -31.14
CA THR A 197 21.16 0.37 -31.22
C THR A 197 19.83 -0.24 -31.63
N TRP A 198 19.79 -1.09 -32.66
CA TRP A 198 18.57 -1.79 -33.06
C TRP A 198 18.04 -2.70 -31.96
N THR A 199 18.94 -3.41 -31.27
CA THR A 199 18.58 -4.30 -30.16
C THR A 199 17.97 -3.52 -29.00
N ASN A 200 18.63 -2.45 -28.54
CA ASN A 200 18.12 -1.61 -27.46
C ASN A 200 16.80 -0.92 -27.84
N SER A 201 16.68 -0.42 -29.08
CA SER A 201 15.46 0.21 -29.57
C SER A 201 14.29 -0.75 -29.62
N ASN A 202 14.50 -2.03 -29.95
CA ASN A 202 13.43 -3.02 -29.99
C ASN A 202 12.85 -3.23 -28.58
N ILE A 203 13.72 -3.45 -27.58
CA ILE A 203 13.31 -3.68 -26.19
C ILE A 203 12.56 -2.46 -25.61
N GLN A 204 13.08 -1.25 -25.81
CA GLN A 204 12.51 -0.04 -25.22
C GLN A 204 11.19 0.40 -25.87
N ALA A 205 11.01 0.20 -27.19
CA ALA A 205 9.85 0.71 -27.90
C ALA A 205 8.61 -0.20 -27.83
N GLY A 206 8.80 -1.51 -27.63
CA GLY A 206 7.74 -2.51 -27.81
C GLY A 206 6.87 -2.78 -26.59
N GLY A 207 7.47 -2.81 -25.39
CA GLY A 207 6.77 -3.21 -24.14
C GLY A 207 5.65 -2.26 -23.75
N ASP A 208 5.99 -1.07 -23.28
CA ASP A 208 5.02 -0.13 -22.70
C ASP A 208 3.94 0.32 -23.68
N THR A 209 4.31 0.69 -24.91
CA THR A 209 3.30 1.27 -25.83
C THR A 209 2.25 0.28 -26.30
N THR A 210 2.62 -1.01 -26.42
CA THR A 210 1.70 -2.08 -26.81
C THR A 210 0.80 -2.47 -25.65
N SER A 211 1.34 -2.55 -24.43
CA SER A 211 0.53 -2.85 -23.24
C SER A 211 -0.51 -1.76 -22.97
N ILE A 212 -0.15 -0.47 -23.08
CA ILE A 212 -1.09 0.64 -22.93
C ILE A 212 -2.27 0.51 -23.90
N LEU A 213 -2.00 0.19 -25.18
CA LEU A 213 -3.05 0.05 -26.17
C LEU A 213 -3.91 -1.20 -25.90
N ALA A 214 -3.30 -2.33 -25.53
CA ALA A 214 -4.05 -3.53 -25.14
C ALA A 214 -4.97 -3.26 -23.92
N SER A 215 -4.45 -2.56 -22.92
CA SER A 215 -5.20 -2.12 -21.74
C SER A 215 -6.36 -1.21 -22.13
N ALA A 216 -6.14 -0.24 -23.02
CA ALA A 216 -7.18 0.65 -23.51
C ALA A 216 -8.31 -0.10 -24.22
N VAL A 217 -7.99 -1.10 -25.05
CA VAL A 217 -8.98 -1.92 -25.74
C VAL A 217 -9.84 -2.67 -24.72
N LEU A 218 -9.21 -3.40 -23.81
CA LEU A 218 -9.92 -4.24 -22.85
C LEU A 218 -10.70 -3.40 -21.84
N TYR A 219 -10.15 -2.29 -21.36
CA TYR A 219 -10.84 -1.37 -20.46
C TYR A 219 -12.14 -0.85 -21.05
N ASN A 220 -12.10 -0.28 -22.27
CA ASN A 220 -13.29 0.29 -22.90
C ASN A 220 -14.31 -0.80 -23.28
N VAL A 221 -13.84 -1.95 -23.76
CA VAL A 221 -14.71 -3.10 -24.07
C VAL A 221 -15.41 -3.61 -22.83
N LEU A 222 -14.68 -3.83 -21.72
CA LEU A 222 -15.25 -4.38 -20.49
C LEU A 222 -16.15 -3.37 -19.76
N ARG A 223 -15.86 -2.06 -19.88
CA ARG A 223 -16.65 -1.00 -19.30
C ARG A 223 -17.96 -0.76 -20.04
N ASP A 224 -17.94 -0.75 -21.37
CA ASP A 224 -19.15 -0.55 -22.18
C ASP A 224 -19.84 -1.88 -22.47
N ARG A 225 -20.84 -2.21 -21.64
CA ARG A 225 -21.57 -3.49 -21.74
C ARG A 225 -22.13 -3.78 -23.14
N PRO A 226 -22.74 -2.83 -23.87
CA PRO A 226 -23.17 -3.05 -25.25
C PRO A 226 -22.03 -3.47 -26.18
N THR A 227 -20.88 -2.80 -26.10
CA THR A 227 -19.68 -3.18 -26.86
C THR A 227 -19.19 -4.57 -26.47
N PHE A 228 -19.11 -4.88 -25.17
CA PHE A 228 -18.71 -6.21 -24.70
C PHE A 228 -19.59 -7.31 -25.30
N VAL A 229 -20.92 -7.17 -25.19
CA VAL A 229 -21.87 -8.18 -25.68
C VAL A 229 -21.71 -8.37 -27.18
N LYS A 230 -21.66 -7.29 -27.95
CA LYS A 230 -21.54 -7.35 -29.41
C LYS A 230 -20.21 -7.96 -29.87
N LEU A 231 -19.10 -7.64 -29.20
CA LEU A 231 -17.80 -8.24 -29.49
C LEU A 231 -17.76 -9.72 -29.10
N MET A 232 -18.35 -10.08 -27.95
CA MET A 232 -18.45 -11.47 -27.52
C MET A 232 -19.33 -12.29 -28.47
N ASP A 233 -20.41 -11.72 -29.02
CA ASP A 233 -21.24 -12.37 -30.01
C ASP A 233 -20.47 -12.64 -31.31
N GLU A 234 -19.69 -11.68 -31.78
CA GLU A 234 -18.80 -11.86 -32.94
C GLU A 234 -17.77 -12.98 -32.70
N ILE A 235 -17.07 -12.95 -31.56
CA ILE A 235 -16.05 -13.95 -31.18
C ILE A 235 -16.69 -15.34 -31.03
N LYS A 236 -17.80 -15.47 -30.30
CA LYS A 236 -18.50 -16.75 -30.09
C LYS A 236 -19.08 -17.30 -31.39
N CYS A 237 -19.59 -16.44 -32.29
CA CYS A 237 -20.04 -16.86 -33.61
C CYS A 237 -18.87 -17.41 -34.43
N ALA A 238 -17.76 -16.66 -34.50
CA ALA A 238 -16.57 -17.09 -35.23
C ALA A 238 -15.97 -18.39 -34.69
N ALA A 239 -15.94 -18.57 -33.38
CA ALA A 239 -15.45 -19.80 -32.75
C ALA A 239 -16.36 -21.00 -33.07
N ARG A 240 -17.70 -20.83 -33.00
CA ARG A 240 -18.66 -21.90 -33.34
C ARG A 240 -18.58 -22.32 -34.82
N GLU A 241 -18.32 -21.37 -35.71
CA GLU A 241 -18.15 -21.61 -37.15
C GLU A 241 -16.76 -22.16 -37.50
N GLY A 242 -15.86 -22.33 -36.53
CA GLY A 242 -14.49 -22.79 -36.76
C GLY A 242 -13.62 -21.79 -37.52
N ARG A 243 -14.00 -20.50 -37.55
CA ARG A 243 -13.22 -19.43 -38.21
C ARG A 243 -12.03 -18.95 -37.39
N ILE A 244 -12.07 -19.13 -36.07
CA ILE A 244 -10.99 -18.76 -35.16
C ILE A 244 -10.64 -19.92 -34.23
N SER A 245 -9.38 -20.03 -33.86
CA SER A 245 -8.89 -21.01 -32.89
C SER A 245 -8.94 -20.47 -31.46
N LYS A 246 -8.57 -21.31 -30.46
CA LYS A 246 -8.47 -20.89 -29.05
C LYS A 246 -7.38 -19.84 -28.82
N LEU A 247 -6.29 -19.94 -29.59
CA LEU A 247 -5.20 -18.97 -29.62
C LEU A 247 -5.21 -18.33 -31.00
N VAL A 248 -6.00 -17.27 -31.13
CA VAL A 248 -6.32 -16.63 -32.40
C VAL A 248 -5.04 -16.22 -33.12
N THR A 249 -4.90 -16.65 -34.37
CA THR A 249 -3.78 -16.25 -35.25
C THR A 249 -4.08 -14.92 -35.94
N TRP A 250 -3.07 -14.29 -36.52
CA TRP A 250 -3.27 -13.04 -37.26
C TRP A 250 -4.28 -13.18 -38.40
N LYS A 251 -4.20 -14.27 -39.16
CA LYS A 251 -5.11 -14.53 -40.29
C LYS A 251 -6.56 -14.70 -39.83
N GLU A 252 -6.76 -15.33 -38.68
CA GLU A 252 -8.07 -15.55 -38.07
C GLU A 252 -8.67 -14.22 -37.56
N ALA A 253 -7.86 -13.39 -36.89
CA ALA A 253 -8.29 -12.11 -36.35
C ALA A 253 -8.78 -11.12 -37.43
N GLN A 254 -8.27 -11.21 -38.66
CA GLN A 254 -8.73 -10.40 -39.80
C GLN A 254 -10.19 -10.64 -40.18
N THR A 255 -10.79 -11.74 -39.71
CA THR A 255 -12.19 -12.08 -39.97
C THR A 255 -13.18 -11.47 -38.96
N LEU A 256 -12.69 -10.64 -38.02
CA LEU A 256 -13.44 -10.04 -36.92
C LEU A 256 -13.56 -8.51 -37.11
N PRO A 257 -14.50 -8.01 -37.92
CA PRO A 257 -14.64 -6.58 -38.21
C PRO A 257 -14.99 -5.71 -37.00
N TYR A 258 -15.73 -6.22 -36.00
CA TYR A 258 -16.05 -5.47 -34.80
C TYR A 258 -14.87 -5.39 -33.83
N LEU A 259 -14.07 -6.45 -33.72
CA LEU A 259 -12.77 -6.37 -33.03
C LEU A 259 -11.86 -5.29 -33.64
N ASP A 260 -11.74 -5.24 -34.97
CA ASP A 260 -10.98 -4.20 -35.69
C ASP A 260 -11.48 -2.79 -35.35
N ALA A 261 -12.80 -2.62 -35.27
CA ALA A 261 -13.43 -1.36 -34.89
C ALA A 261 -13.11 -0.96 -33.44
N CYS A 262 -13.18 -1.89 -32.49
CA CYS A 262 -12.83 -1.66 -31.08
C CYS A 262 -11.35 -1.26 -30.92
N ILE A 263 -10.43 -1.95 -31.62
CA ILE A 263 -9.00 -1.66 -31.55
C ILE A 263 -8.69 -0.27 -32.11
N LYS A 264 -9.31 0.10 -33.23
CA LYS A 264 -9.15 1.43 -33.83
C LYS A 264 -9.69 2.53 -32.93
N GLU A 265 -10.87 2.33 -32.34
CA GLU A 265 -11.47 3.31 -31.44
C GLU A 265 -10.65 3.49 -30.15
N ALA A 266 -10.11 2.40 -29.59
CA ALA A 266 -9.21 2.49 -28.44
C ALA A 266 -7.93 3.24 -28.78
N SER A 267 -7.33 2.96 -29.95
CA SER A 267 -6.13 3.66 -30.42
C SER A 267 -6.35 5.16 -30.64
N ARG A 268 -7.59 5.55 -30.98
CA ARG A 268 -8.03 6.92 -31.15
C ARG A 268 -8.19 7.62 -29.80
N LEU A 269 -9.00 7.07 -28.90
CA LEU A 269 -9.30 7.70 -27.61
C LEU A 269 -8.10 7.72 -26.66
N HIS A 270 -7.26 6.69 -26.71
CA HIS A 270 -6.13 6.52 -25.81
C HIS A 270 -4.81 6.23 -26.55
N PRO A 271 -4.22 7.23 -27.24
CA PRO A 271 -2.94 7.05 -27.90
C PRO A 271 -1.80 6.85 -26.87
N SER A 272 -1.05 5.74 -27.01
CA SER A 272 0.00 5.35 -26.05
C SER A 272 1.05 6.45 -25.82
N ILE A 273 1.40 7.20 -26.88
CA ILE A 273 2.22 8.42 -26.80
C ILE A 273 1.29 9.62 -27.00
N SER A 274 1.15 10.44 -25.98
CA SER A 274 0.33 11.65 -25.99
C SER A 274 1.16 12.93 -25.88
N PHE A 275 2.48 12.80 -26.02
CA PHE A 275 3.42 13.91 -26.02
C PHE A 275 3.56 14.52 -27.43
N PRO A 276 3.58 15.87 -27.57
CA PRO A 276 3.77 16.50 -28.88
C PRO A 276 5.18 16.24 -29.44
N LEU A 277 5.25 15.75 -30.68
CA LEU A 277 6.50 15.42 -31.36
C LEU A 277 6.90 16.53 -32.34
N GLU A 278 7.87 17.35 -31.97
CA GLU A 278 8.19 18.60 -32.66
C GLU A 278 8.85 18.44 -34.06
N ARG A 279 8.58 19.41 -34.93
CA ARG A 279 9.20 19.58 -36.24
C ARG A 279 9.59 21.03 -36.43
N VAL A 280 10.65 21.26 -37.21
CA VAL A 280 11.05 22.60 -37.65
C VAL A 280 10.60 22.81 -39.09
N VAL A 281 9.94 23.93 -39.35
CA VAL A 281 9.56 24.40 -40.69
C VAL A 281 10.82 24.69 -41.51
N SER A 282 10.87 24.18 -42.74
CA SER A 282 12.01 24.37 -43.66
C SER A 282 12.16 25.82 -44.13
N GLU A 283 13.30 26.12 -44.74
CA GLU A 283 13.61 27.43 -45.36
C GLU A 283 12.55 27.93 -46.37
N ALA A 284 11.81 27.02 -47.01
CA ALA A 284 10.73 27.39 -47.93
C ALA A 284 9.45 27.91 -47.24
N GLY A 285 9.38 27.91 -45.90
CA GLY A 285 8.14 28.16 -45.15
C GLY A 285 7.17 26.97 -45.21
N LEU A 286 6.03 27.07 -44.54
CA LEU A 286 4.95 26.08 -44.58
C LEU A 286 3.60 26.80 -44.60
N GLU A 287 2.83 26.65 -45.67
CA GLU A 287 1.46 27.17 -45.75
C GLU A 287 0.46 26.10 -45.27
N VAL A 288 -0.37 26.42 -44.28
CA VAL A 288 -1.44 25.57 -43.77
C VAL A 288 -2.72 26.40 -43.73
N GLU A 289 -3.74 25.98 -44.47
CA GLU A 289 -5.05 26.68 -44.54
C GLU A 289 -4.93 28.19 -44.85
N GLY A 290 -4.01 28.55 -45.76
CA GLY A 290 -3.76 29.95 -46.15
C GLY A 290 -2.92 30.76 -45.14
N ILE A 291 -2.46 30.14 -44.04
CA ILE A 291 -1.56 30.75 -43.07
C ILE A 291 -0.13 30.31 -43.39
N LEU A 292 0.72 31.27 -43.74
CA LEU A 292 2.15 31.04 -43.94
C LEU A 292 2.87 31.00 -42.59
N ILE A 293 3.39 29.83 -42.22
CA ILE A 293 4.23 29.61 -41.06
C ILE A 293 5.69 29.87 -41.44
N PRO A 294 6.40 30.79 -40.77
CA PRO A 294 7.77 31.16 -41.13
C PRO A 294 8.78 30.00 -40.99
N PRO A 295 9.87 30.00 -41.80
CA PRO A 295 11.03 29.14 -41.59
C PRO A 295 11.56 29.15 -40.16
N GLY A 296 12.07 28.01 -39.69
CA GLY A 296 12.63 27.87 -38.34
C GLY A 296 11.58 27.74 -37.22
N THR A 297 10.29 27.92 -37.51
CA THR A 297 9.22 27.73 -36.52
C THR A 297 9.12 26.28 -36.08
N ARG A 298 9.02 26.04 -34.76
CA ARG A 298 8.75 24.71 -34.19
C ARG A 298 7.24 24.47 -34.17
N VAL A 299 6.80 23.36 -34.80
CA VAL A 299 5.40 22.93 -34.89
C VAL A 299 5.26 21.50 -34.40
N SER A 300 4.13 21.16 -33.80
CA SER A 300 3.81 19.81 -33.35
C SER A 300 2.31 19.59 -33.35
N MET A 301 1.88 18.33 -33.34
CA MET A 301 0.49 17.95 -33.18
C MET A 301 0.39 17.02 -31.99
N ASN A 302 -0.55 17.28 -31.08
CA ASN A 302 -0.82 16.41 -29.95
C ASN A 302 -1.83 15.33 -30.38
N PRO A 303 -1.46 14.03 -30.39
CA PRO A 303 -2.38 12.96 -30.80
C PRO A 303 -3.68 12.94 -29.99
N TRP A 304 -3.60 13.17 -28.68
CA TRP A 304 -4.77 13.19 -27.79
C TRP A 304 -5.81 14.23 -28.22
N VAL A 305 -5.35 15.40 -28.66
CA VAL A 305 -6.20 16.52 -29.11
C VAL A 305 -6.69 16.29 -30.54
N VAL A 306 -5.81 15.89 -31.46
CA VAL A 306 -6.15 15.65 -32.87
C VAL A 306 -7.21 14.56 -33.01
N HIS A 307 -7.10 13.50 -32.22
CA HIS A 307 -8.04 12.39 -32.22
C HIS A 307 -9.44 12.76 -31.70
N ARG A 308 -9.61 13.97 -31.14
CA ARG A 308 -10.86 14.50 -30.60
C ARG A 308 -11.44 15.64 -31.44
N GLN A 309 -10.93 15.86 -32.66
CA GLN A 309 -11.49 16.86 -33.56
C GLN A 309 -12.79 16.39 -34.22
N VAL A 310 -13.77 17.30 -34.29
CA VAL A 310 -15.07 17.04 -34.91
C VAL A 310 -14.98 16.70 -36.40
N GLY A 311 -14.02 17.30 -37.12
CA GLY A 311 -13.91 17.15 -38.58
C GLY A 311 -13.77 15.68 -39.03
N PRO A 312 -12.65 15.00 -38.72
CA PRO A 312 -12.46 13.60 -39.12
C PRO A 312 -13.35 12.62 -38.37
N TYR A 313 -13.72 12.92 -37.12
CA TYR A 313 -14.33 11.96 -36.21
C TYR A 313 -15.82 12.21 -35.91
N GLY A 314 -16.47 13.17 -36.57
CA GLY A 314 -17.89 13.49 -36.37
C GLY A 314 -18.17 14.29 -35.09
N ASN A 315 -19.45 14.56 -34.82
CA ASN A 315 -19.89 15.50 -33.77
C ASN A 315 -19.67 15.03 -32.32
N ASP A 316 -19.32 13.77 -32.09
CA ASP A 316 -19.16 13.15 -30.78
C ASP A 316 -17.77 12.52 -30.61
N PRO A 317 -16.67 13.26 -30.84
CA PRO A 317 -15.35 12.69 -30.91
C PRO A 317 -14.82 12.23 -29.54
N ASP A 318 -15.41 12.67 -28.42
CA ASP A 318 -15.02 12.22 -27.07
C ASP A 318 -15.69 10.91 -26.63
N VAL A 319 -16.70 10.45 -27.38
CA VAL A 319 -17.51 9.27 -27.02
C VAL A 319 -16.88 7.99 -27.57
N TRP A 320 -16.77 6.97 -26.72
CA TRP A 320 -16.46 5.60 -27.13
C TRP A 320 -17.56 5.05 -28.05
N ARG A 321 -17.24 4.90 -29.34
CA ARG A 321 -18.18 4.36 -30.33
C ARG A 321 -17.45 3.56 -31.42
N PRO A 322 -17.16 2.27 -31.19
CA PRO A 322 -16.53 1.41 -32.19
C PRO A 322 -17.25 1.40 -33.55
N GLU A 323 -18.58 1.50 -33.56
CA GLU A 323 -19.41 1.56 -34.78
C GLU A 323 -18.98 2.64 -35.77
N ARG A 324 -18.29 3.69 -35.31
CA ARG A 324 -17.75 4.75 -36.18
C ARG A 324 -16.84 4.18 -37.28
N TRP A 325 -16.14 3.07 -37.00
CA TRP A 325 -15.23 2.42 -37.94
C TRP A 325 -15.92 1.44 -38.91
N LEU A 326 -17.23 1.21 -38.74
CA LEU A 326 -18.08 0.41 -39.62
C LEU A 326 -18.83 1.30 -40.64
N CYS A 327 -18.11 2.25 -41.23
CA CYS A 327 -18.60 3.22 -42.20
C CYS A 327 -18.11 2.91 -43.62
N GLY A 328 -18.40 3.80 -44.58
CA GLY A 328 -17.91 3.69 -45.95
C GLY A 328 -16.38 3.79 -46.03
N GLU A 329 -15.77 3.19 -47.06
CA GLU A 329 -14.31 3.13 -47.22
C GLU A 329 -13.63 4.51 -47.27
N GLU A 330 -14.26 5.52 -47.87
CA GLU A 330 -13.70 6.87 -47.93
C GLU A 330 -13.60 7.52 -46.53
N GLU A 331 -14.67 7.44 -45.74
CA GLU A 331 -14.72 7.97 -44.37
C GLU A 331 -13.74 7.24 -43.46
N LYS A 332 -13.71 5.90 -43.55
CA LYS A 332 -12.77 5.05 -42.82
C LYS A 332 -11.32 5.42 -43.13
N LYS A 333 -11.00 5.64 -44.40
CA LYS A 333 -9.66 6.06 -44.86
C LYS A 333 -9.30 7.46 -44.36
N ALA A 334 -10.24 8.40 -44.37
CA ALA A 334 -10.03 9.75 -43.84
C ALA A 334 -9.72 9.74 -42.33
N MET A 335 -10.50 8.99 -41.54
CA MET A 335 -10.24 8.80 -40.10
C MET A 335 -8.90 8.11 -39.84
N TYR A 336 -8.58 7.08 -40.61
CA TYR A 336 -7.33 6.34 -40.47
C TYR A 336 -6.11 7.20 -40.77
N ASN A 337 -6.17 8.04 -41.81
CA ASN A 337 -5.11 8.98 -42.15
C ASN A 337 -4.92 10.09 -41.09
N SER A 338 -5.93 10.30 -40.24
CA SER A 338 -5.91 11.27 -39.14
C SER A 338 -5.40 10.69 -37.82
N LEU A 339 -5.23 9.36 -37.72
CA LEU A 339 -4.69 8.69 -36.53
C LEU A 339 -3.17 8.87 -36.43
N LEU A 340 -2.73 9.52 -35.35
CA LEU A 340 -1.34 9.80 -35.01
C LEU A 340 -0.78 8.86 -33.93
N THR A 341 -1.51 7.83 -33.50
CA THR A 341 -1.07 6.86 -32.46
C THR A 341 0.30 6.24 -32.75
N PHE A 342 0.57 5.96 -34.02
CA PHE A 342 1.86 5.42 -34.50
C PHE A 342 2.67 6.45 -35.30
N GLY A 343 2.28 7.72 -35.27
CA GLY A 343 2.80 8.78 -36.15
C GLY A 343 2.44 8.57 -37.62
N ALA A 344 2.92 9.49 -38.47
CA ALA A 344 2.61 9.53 -39.90
C ALA A 344 3.86 9.74 -40.78
N GLY A 345 3.73 9.43 -42.08
CA GLY A 345 4.76 9.65 -43.10
C GLY A 345 6.00 8.76 -42.97
N HIS A 346 7.12 9.18 -43.58
CA HIS A 346 8.37 8.41 -43.65
C HIS A 346 9.01 8.10 -42.28
N ARG A 347 8.61 8.85 -41.24
CA ARG A 347 9.10 8.72 -39.85
C ARG A 347 8.09 8.00 -38.93
N GLY A 348 7.05 7.36 -39.47
CA GLY A 348 6.08 6.58 -38.70
C GLY A 348 6.73 5.42 -37.93
N CYS A 349 6.09 4.99 -36.84
CA CYS A 349 6.57 3.93 -35.95
C CYS A 349 6.86 2.64 -36.73
N LEU A 350 8.05 2.08 -36.53
CA LEU A 350 8.46 0.85 -37.19
C LEU A 350 7.72 -0.38 -36.63
N GLY A 351 7.44 -0.39 -35.33
CA GLY A 351 6.73 -1.46 -34.63
C GLY A 351 5.21 -1.47 -34.76
N LYS A 352 4.61 -0.57 -35.56
CA LYS A 352 3.14 -0.45 -35.71
C LYS A 352 2.46 -1.80 -36.01
N ASN A 353 2.99 -2.51 -36.99
CA ASN A 353 2.43 -3.80 -37.39
C ASN A 353 2.63 -4.86 -36.33
N LEU A 354 3.77 -4.86 -35.61
CA LEU A 354 4.04 -5.81 -34.53
C LEU A 354 3.07 -5.59 -33.35
N SER A 355 2.85 -4.35 -32.94
CA SER A 355 1.89 -4.00 -31.88
C SER A 355 0.47 -4.46 -32.22
N TYR A 356 -0.01 -4.18 -33.44
CA TYR A 356 -1.29 -4.73 -33.90
C TYR A 356 -1.25 -6.26 -33.99
N PHE A 357 -0.17 -6.85 -34.48
CA PHE A 357 -0.02 -8.30 -34.55
C PHE A 357 -0.23 -8.96 -33.18
N GLU A 358 0.32 -8.39 -32.11
CA GLU A 358 0.12 -8.85 -30.74
C GLU A 358 -1.33 -8.65 -30.26
N ILE A 359 -1.88 -7.43 -30.38
CA ILE A 359 -3.19 -7.08 -29.81
C ILE A 359 -4.34 -7.83 -30.48
N TYR A 360 -4.32 -7.94 -31.82
CA TYR A 360 -5.38 -8.65 -32.57
C TYR A 360 -5.42 -10.15 -32.26
N LYS A 361 -4.36 -10.72 -31.69
CA LYS A 361 -4.33 -12.11 -31.22
C LYS A 361 -4.69 -12.21 -29.76
N LEU A 362 -4.10 -11.37 -28.92
CA LEU A 362 -4.26 -11.40 -27.47
C LEU A 362 -5.71 -11.16 -27.03
N VAL A 363 -6.34 -10.08 -27.51
CA VAL A 363 -7.67 -9.65 -27.07
C VAL A 363 -8.74 -10.73 -27.31
N PRO A 364 -8.95 -11.24 -28.54
CA PRO A 364 -9.97 -12.25 -28.77
C PRO A 364 -9.63 -13.60 -28.13
N SER A 365 -8.34 -13.96 -27.99
CA SER A 365 -7.94 -15.19 -27.29
C SER A 365 -8.27 -15.11 -25.79
N MET A 366 -8.02 -13.97 -25.17
CA MET A 366 -8.28 -13.75 -23.75
C MET A 366 -9.79 -13.69 -23.46
N LEU A 367 -10.56 -12.94 -24.25
CA LEU A 367 -12.02 -12.85 -24.11
C LEU A 367 -12.73 -14.18 -24.42
N GLN A 368 -12.15 -15.03 -25.28
CA GLN A 368 -12.67 -16.37 -25.52
C GLN A 368 -12.40 -17.32 -24.33
N ARG A 369 -11.27 -17.13 -23.63
CA ARG A 369 -10.81 -18.01 -22.56
C ARG A 369 -11.45 -17.70 -21.20
N TYR A 370 -11.66 -16.42 -20.90
CA TYR A 370 -12.08 -15.96 -19.57
C TYR A 370 -13.40 -15.21 -19.61
N ASP A 371 -14.22 -15.39 -18.57
CA ASP A 371 -15.29 -14.46 -18.24
C ASP A 371 -14.70 -13.37 -17.34
N MET A 372 -14.62 -12.14 -17.87
CA MET A 372 -13.90 -11.04 -17.24
C MET A 372 -14.84 -9.88 -16.95
N GLU A 373 -14.67 -9.28 -15.77
CA GLU A 373 -15.37 -8.06 -15.36
C GLU A 373 -14.39 -7.09 -14.68
N LEU A 374 -14.67 -5.79 -14.78
CA LEU A 374 -13.91 -4.79 -14.04
C LEU A 374 -14.37 -4.78 -12.57
N VAL A 375 -13.42 -4.97 -11.66
CA VAL A 375 -13.67 -4.97 -10.20
C VAL A 375 -14.19 -3.63 -9.72
N ASP A 376 -13.68 -2.53 -10.30
CA ASP A 376 -14.14 -1.17 -10.09
C ASP A 376 -14.42 -0.54 -11.46
N ALA A 377 -15.68 -0.20 -11.74
CA ALA A 377 -16.12 0.42 -12.99
C ALA A 377 -15.88 1.95 -13.04
N GLU A 378 -15.08 2.49 -12.10
CA GLU A 378 -14.68 3.90 -12.12
C GLU A 378 -13.74 4.20 -13.30
N ASP A 379 -13.58 5.49 -13.61
CA ASP A 379 -12.60 5.96 -14.58
C ASP A 379 -11.19 5.56 -14.12
N TRP A 380 -10.44 4.89 -15.01
CA TRP A 380 -9.01 4.70 -14.78
C TRP A 380 -8.31 6.06 -14.66
N SER A 381 -7.23 6.14 -13.88
CA SER A 381 -6.40 7.34 -13.87
C SER A 381 -5.36 7.25 -15.00
N VAL A 382 -5.03 8.39 -15.61
CA VAL A 382 -4.02 8.45 -16.67
C VAL A 382 -2.94 9.43 -16.24
N ASP A 383 -1.70 8.95 -16.08
CA ASP A 383 -0.53 9.82 -15.89
C ASP A 383 0.17 10.04 -17.23
N ASN A 384 0.12 11.27 -17.73
CA ASN A 384 0.76 11.65 -18.98
C ASN A 384 2.06 12.42 -18.71
N LYS A 385 3.18 11.70 -18.74
CA LYS A 385 4.54 12.27 -18.64
C LYS A 385 5.34 12.09 -19.92
N TRP A 386 4.92 11.22 -20.82
CA TRP A 386 5.44 11.01 -22.17
C TRP A 386 4.51 10.02 -22.87
N PHE A 387 4.38 8.86 -22.23
CA PHE A 387 3.30 7.92 -22.45
C PHE A 387 2.06 8.37 -21.66
N ALA A 388 0.89 8.07 -22.20
CA ALA A 388 -0.38 8.17 -21.47
C ALA A 388 -0.58 6.86 -20.69
N MET A 389 0.17 6.69 -19.60
CA MET A 389 0.12 5.47 -18.80
C MET A 389 -1.21 5.41 -18.05
N PRO A 390 -2.03 4.37 -18.27
CA PRO A 390 -3.13 4.10 -17.38
C PRO A 390 -2.59 3.53 -16.07
N SER A 391 -3.06 4.05 -14.95
CA SER A 391 -2.83 3.52 -13.61
C SER A 391 -4.16 3.29 -12.93
N GLY A 392 -4.31 2.08 -12.39
CA GLY A 392 -5.39 1.57 -11.54
C GLY A 392 -6.80 2.11 -11.74
N CYS A 393 -7.72 1.17 -11.88
CA CYS A 393 -8.93 1.22 -11.06
C CYS A 393 -8.46 1.07 -9.60
N HIS A 394 -7.96 2.16 -9.01
CA HIS A 394 -7.51 2.15 -7.63
C HIS A 394 -8.73 2.26 -6.72
N GLY A 395 -8.62 1.66 -5.53
CA GLY A 395 -9.49 1.98 -4.41
C GLY A 395 -9.42 3.47 -4.02
N VAL A 396 -9.83 3.80 -2.80
CA VAL A 396 -9.90 5.20 -2.35
C VAL A 396 -8.54 5.91 -2.49
N THR A 397 -8.45 6.93 -3.36
CA THR A 397 -7.31 7.86 -3.43
C THR A 397 -7.49 9.05 -2.49
N GLY A 398 -6.39 9.66 -2.03
CA GLY A 398 -6.46 10.84 -1.14
C GLY A 398 -5.19 11.68 -1.08
N LEU A 399 -5.26 12.75 -0.30
CA LEU A 399 -4.16 13.67 -0.02
C LEU A 399 -3.91 13.72 1.49
N ILE A 400 -2.66 13.43 1.89
CA ILE A 400 -2.16 13.59 3.25
C ILE A 400 -1.43 14.94 3.31
N ILE A 401 -1.77 15.77 4.28
CA ILE A 401 -1.02 16.99 4.59
C ILE A 401 -0.38 16.86 5.96
N SER A 402 0.77 17.47 6.15
CA SER A 402 1.44 17.53 7.45
C SER A 402 2.13 18.87 7.60
N LYS A 403 1.95 19.48 8.78
CA LYS A 403 2.69 20.69 9.19
C LYS A 403 4.19 20.43 9.32
N ALA A 404 4.59 19.20 9.63
CA ALA A 404 5.99 18.84 9.75
C ALA A 404 6.64 18.69 8.37
N SER A 405 7.96 18.85 8.30
CA SER A 405 8.75 18.70 7.06
C SER A 405 9.13 17.24 6.75
N SER A 406 8.84 16.31 7.65
CA SER A 406 9.11 14.87 7.49
C SER A 406 8.28 14.05 8.48
N THR A 407 8.38 12.71 8.37
CA THR A 407 8.02 11.80 9.47
C THR A 407 8.85 12.09 10.71
N VAL A 408 8.43 11.53 11.85
CA VAL A 408 9.12 11.70 13.12
C VAL A 408 10.55 11.14 13.08
N ARG A 409 11.49 11.90 13.65
CA ARG A 409 12.88 11.45 13.88
C ARG A 409 13.14 10.93 15.30
N THR A 410 12.31 11.31 16.26
CA THR A 410 12.38 10.83 17.65
C THR A 410 11.57 9.53 17.82
N PRO A 411 11.98 8.63 18.72
CA PRO A 411 11.35 7.30 18.84
C PRO A 411 9.86 7.29 19.17
N ARG A 412 9.37 8.20 20.02
CA ARG A 412 7.96 8.27 20.50
C ARG A 412 7.40 6.88 20.88
N ALA A 413 6.14 6.61 20.52
CA ALA A 413 5.47 5.32 20.76
C ALA A 413 6.24 4.18 20.09
N HIS A 414 6.13 2.98 20.63
CA HIS A 414 7.03 1.90 20.24
C HIS A 414 6.47 0.50 20.43
N TYR A 415 5.77 0.27 21.52
CA TYR A 415 5.12 -1.01 21.74
C TYR A 415 4.01 -1.19 20.72
N THR A 416 4.16 -2.15 19.82
CA THR A 416 3.14 -2.53 18.84
C THR A 416 2.53 -3.86 19.29
N ASN A 417 1.27 -3.82 19.71
CA ASN A 417 0.56 -4.96 20.28
C ASN A 417 -0.04 -5.89 19.21
N ASN A 418 -0.67 -6.99 19.64
CA ASN A 418 -1.23 -7.99 18.73
C ASN A 418 -2.32 -7.40 17.82
N ALA A 419 -3.23 -6.58 18.36
CA ALA A 419 -4.32 -5.98 17.60
C ALA A 419 -3.82 -5.12 16.43
N SER A 420 -2.78 -4.32 16.63
CA SER A 420 -2.17 -3.51 15.58
C SER A 420 -1.45 -4.37 14.55
N PHE A 421 -0.74 -5.41 14.98
CA PHE A 421 -0.10 -6.33 14.04
C PHE A 421 -1.10 -7.11 13.20
N GLU A 422 -2.28 -7.44 13.72
CA GLU A 422 -3.34 -8.03 12.91
C GLU A 422 -3.77 -7.10 11.77
N CYS A 423 -3.91 -5.80 12.04
CA CYS A 423 -4.18 -4.78 11.01
C CYS A 423 -3.02 -4.70 10.00
N LEU A 424 -1.77 -4.60 10.47
CA LEU A 424 -0.58 -4.50 9.62
C LEU A 424 -0.34 -5.78 8.79
N ARG A 425 -0.69 -6.95 9.34
CA ARG A 425 -0.66 -8.23 8.62
C ARG A 425 -1.69 -8.24 7.49
N ASP A 426 -2.87 -7.67 7.70
CA ASP A 426 -3.88 -7.63 6.64
C ASP A 426 -3.39 -6.88 5.40
N ILE A 427 -2.70 -5.76 5.61
CA ILE A 427 -2.15 -4.94 4.53
C ILE A 427 -0.72 -5.35 4.12
N GLY A 428 -0.23 -6.51 4.57
CA GLY A 428 1.04 -7.11 4.12
C GLY A 428 2.32 -6.49 4.71
N LEU A 429 2.22 -5.68 5.77
CA LEU A 429 3.36 -4.94 6.34
C LEU A 429 4.02 -5.64 7.54
N GLU A 430 3.38 -6.64 8.15
CA GLU A 430 3.90 -7.30 9.35
C GLU A 430 5.36 -7.74 9.22
N LYS A 431 5.73 -8.41 8.11
CA LYS A 431 7.08 -8.95 7.92
C LYS A 431 8.14 -7.85 7.89
N GLU A 432 7.85 -6.72 7.25
CA GLU A 432 8.78 -5.60 7.18
C GLU A 432 8.90 -4.91 8.54
N CYS A 433 7.77 -4.68 9.21
CA CYS A 433 7.74 -4.12 10.57
C CYS A 433 8.59 -4.95 11.54
N ARG A 434 8.42 -6.28 11.53
CA ARG A 434 9.18 -7.20 12.39
C ARG A 434 10.67 -7.18 12.13
N ARG A 435 11.10 -7.03 10.87
CA ARG A 435 12.53 -6.95 10.52
C ARG A 435 13.23 -5.73 11.17
N LEU A 436 12.47 -4.68 11.43
CA LEU A 436 12.96 -3.43 12.02
C LEU A 436 12.69 -3.33 13.53
N SER A 437 11.97 -4.29 14.11
CA SER A 437 11.70 -4.34 15.54
C SER A 437 12.90 -4.85 16.33
N THR A 438 12.95 -4.46 17.60
CA THR A 438 13.90 -5.01 18.57
C THR A 438 13.67 -6.53 18.74
N PRO A 439 14.72 -7.36 18.83
CA PRO A 439 14.61 -8.80 19.06
C PRO A 439 13.77 -9.14 20.30
N LYS A 440 12.95 -10.19 20.20
CA LYS A 440 11.96 -10.55 21.22
C LYS A 440 12.59 -10.80 22.59
N GLU A 441 13.79 -11.38 22.62
CA GLU A 441 14.52 -11.74 23.84
C GLU A 441 14.83 -10.51 24.71
N LEU A 442 14.97 -9.34 24.06
CA LEU A 442 15.24 -8.07 24.72
C LEU A 442 13.97 -7.36 25.22
N LEU A 443 12.77 -7.84 24.83
CA LEU A 443 11.47 -7.27 25.21
C LEU A 443 10.93 -7.83 26.53
N THR A 444 11.56 -8.88 27.03
CA THR A 444 10.97 -9.85 27.98
C THR A 444 10.64 -9.25 29.35
N TYR A 445 11.36 -8.21 29.79
CA TYR A 445 11.33 -7.79 31.19
C TYR A 445 10.99 -6.32 31.40
N TYR A 446 10.28 -6.09 32.50
CA TYR A 446 10.04 -4.80 33.13
C TYR A 446 10.73 -4.79 34.49
N ARG A 447 11.60 -3.81 34.76
CA ARG A 447 12.47 -3.79 35.95
C ARG A 447 12.20 -2.57 36.82
N PHE A 448 12.19 -2.74 38.14
CA PHE A 448 12.28 -1.64 39.10
C PHE A 448 13.67 -1.64 39.71
N CYS A 449 14.39 -0.54 39.57
CA CYS A 449 15.78 -0.41 40.01
C CYS A 449 16.02 0.92 40.73
N THR A 450 17.06 0.96 41.56
CA THR A 450 17.55 2.21 42.15
C THR A 450 18.22 3.11 41.10
N THR A 451 19.09 2.54 40.27
CA THR A 451 19.72 3.11 39.07
C THR A 451 19.88 2.03 38.00
N MET A 452 20.38 2.35 36.80
CA MET A 452 20.66 1.30 35.78
C MET A 452 21.69 0.28 36.26
N ALA A 453 22.71 0.72 37.00
CA ALA A 453 23.77 -0.12 37.57
C ALA A 453 23.49 -0.60 39.01
N GLY A 454 22.40 -0.12 39.63
CA GLY A 454 22.11 -0.30 41.05
C GLY A 454 21.29 -1.56 41.37
N GLU A 455 20.84 -1.64 42.62
CA GLU A 455 19.98 -2.72 43.13
C GLU A 455 18.67 -2.79 42.34
N GLU A 456 18.35 -3.99 41.86
CA GLU A 456 17.06 -4.35 41.27
C GLU A 456 16.10 -4.80 42.37
N LEU A 457 14.98 -4.09 42.51
CA LEU A 457 13.96 -4.35 43.53
C LEU A 457 12.95 -5.39 43.05
N SER A 458 12.60 -5.37 41.77
CA SER A 458 11.72 -6.36 41.15
C SER A 458 11.92 -6.46 39.65
N ARG A 459 11.53 -7.62 39.11
CA ARG A 459 11.49 -7.93 37.69
C ARG A 459 10.22 -8.69 37.37
N SER A 460 9.55 -8.28 36.30
CA SER A 460 8.32 -8.91 35.82
C SER A 460 8.42 -9.17 34.33
N TYR A 461 7.68 -10.17 33.85
CA TYR A 461 7.54 -10.42 32.41
C TYR A 461 6.69 -9.33 31.75
N TYR A 462 6.90 -9.09 30.45
CA TYR A 462 6.21 -8.05 29.70
C TYR A 462 5.77 -8.55 28.33
N GLY A 463 4.63 -8.06 27.83
CA GLY A 463 4.15 -8.34 26.47
C GLY A 463 3.93 -9.83 26.20
N GLY A 464 3.31 -10.55 27.14
CA GLY A 464 2.95 -11.96 26.97
C GLY A 464 4.14 -12.93 26.94
N THR A 465 5.32 -12.53 27.40
CA THR A 465 6.51 -13.41 27.49
C THR A 465 6.56 -14.23 28.79
N ASP A 466 5.61 -14.04 29.70
CA ASP A 466 5.49 -14.89 30.89
C ASP A 466 5.23 -16.34 30.45
N PRO A 467 6.07 -17.31 30.85
CA PRO A 467 5.90 -18.71 30.48
C PRO A 467 4.52 -19.29 30.81
N ASN A 468 3.84 -18.76 31.84
CA ASN A 468 2.49 -19.19 32.22
C ASN A 468 1.39 -18.63 31.29
N ARG A 469 1.69 -17.55 30.57
CA ARG A 469 0.74 -16.81 29.71
C ARG A 469 1.06 -16.91 28.23
N GLU A 470 2.29 -17.23 27.84
CA GLU A 470 2.74 -17.21 26.45
C GLU A 470 1.87 -18.10 25.54
N GLY A 471 1.42 -19.24 26.07
CA GLY A 471 0.48 -20.13 25.39
C GLY A 471 -0.84 -19.44 25.05
N GLU A 472 -1.38 -18.60 25.94
CA GLU A 472 -2.60 -17.83 25.69
C GLU A 472 -2.43 -16.89 24.48
N TYR A 473 -1.35 -16.10 24.44
CA TYR A 473 -1.07 -15.18 23.33
C TYR A 473 -0.92 -15.95 22.01
N LYS A 474 -0.10 -17.02 22.00
CA LYS A 474 0.17 -17.81 20.79
C LYS A 474 -1.07 -18.52 20.23
N LEU A 475 -2.03 -18.89 21.08
CA LEU A 475 -3.23 -19.63 20.68
C LEU A 475 -4.39 -18.76 20.18
N LYS A 476 -4.36 -17.45 20.47
CA LYS A 476 -5.51 -16.56 20.23
C LYS A 476 -5.27 -15.50 19.15
N THR A 477 -4.06 -15.40 18.61
CA THR A 477 -3.72 -14.49 17.50
C THR A 477 -2.52 -15.04 16.72
N PRO A 478 -2.46 -14.85 15.38
CA PRO A 478 -1.29 -15.27 14.60
C PRO A 478 -0.10 -14.30 14.77
N CYS A 479 -0.32 -13.14 15.40
CA CYS A 479 0.66 -12.07 15.50
C CYS A 479 1.30 -12.07 16.90
N ALA A 480 2.60 -11.82 17.01
CA ALA A 480 3.28 -11.50 18.28
C ALA A 480 3.51 -9.99 18.43
N GLN A 481 3.59 -9.47 19.66
CA GLN A 481 3.96 -8.07 19.89
C GLN A 481 5.41 -7.77 19.46
N ALA A 482 5.74 -6.49 19.34
CA ALA A 482 7.11 -6.04 19.07
C ALA A 482 7.37 -4.63 19.60
N ASP A 483 8.62 -4.32 19.89
CA ASP A 483 9.09 -2.94 20.06
C ASP A 483 9.54 -2.40 18.70
N LEU A 484 8.73 -1.50 18.14
CA LEU A 484 8.93 -0.84 16.86
C LEU A 484 8.70 0.66 17.06
N PRO A 485 9.76 1.45 17.28
CA PRO A 485 9.67 2.91 17.38
C PRO A 485 8.89 3.55 16.23
N GLN A 486 8.12 4.59 16.53
CA GLN A 486 7.32 5.35 15.57
C GLN A 486 8.19 5.96 14.45
N SER A 487 9.45 6.29 14.73
CA SER A 487 10.44 6.74 13.75
C SER A 487 10.76 5.70 12.67
N LEU A 488 10.52 4.42 12.93
CA LEU A 488 10.67 3.32 11.98
C LEU A 488 9.34 2.93 11.33
N LEU A 489 8.23 2.98 12.07
CA LEU A 489 6.90 2.64 11.56
C LEU A 489 6.33 3.68 10.58
N GLU A 490 6.39 4.97 10.91
CA GLU A 490 5.81 6.04 10.08
C GLU A 490 6.33 6.02 8.62
N PRO A 491 7.65 5.89 8.36
CA PRO A 491 8.15 5.82 6.99
C PRO A 491 7.62 4.63 6.19
N ILE A 492 7.39 3.49 6.83
CA ILE A 492 6.80 2.29 6.18
C ILE A 492 5.38 2.65 5.72
N LEU A 493 4.56 3.18 6.63
CA LEU A 493 3.16 3.53 6.34
C LEU A 493 3.05 4.61 5.26
N VAL A 494 3.86 5.67 5.33
CA VAL A 494 3.88 6.74 4.32
C VAL A 494 4.27 6.19 2.96
N ARG A 495 5.33 5.38 2.89
CA ARG A 495 5.78 4.78 1.63
C ARG A 495 4.67 3.90 1.04
N THR A 496 4.07 3.02 1.82
CA THR A 496 2.97 2.15 1.37
C THR A 496 1.77 2.96 0.89
N ALA A 497 1.35 4.00 1.63
CA ALA A 497 0.24 4.85 1.22
C ALA A 497 0.53 5.56 -0.12
N THR A 498 1.75 6.09 -0.30
CA THR A 498 2.14 6.76 -1.55
C THR A 498 2.23 5.81 -2.74
N GLN A 499 2.68 4.56 -2.52
CA GLN A 499 2.64 3.51 -3.54
C GLN A 499 1.20 3.08 -3.88
N GLY A 500 0.28 3.19 -2.91
CA GLY A 500 -1.16 2.93 -3.09
C GLY A 500 -1.97 4.11 -3.66
N GLY A 501 -1.32 5.16 -4.18
CA GLY A 501 -1.98 6.27 -4.87
C GLY A 501 -2.30 7.50 -4.01
N PHE A 502 -1.94 7.52 -2.72
CA PHE A 502 -2.07 8.74 -1.91
C PHE A 502 -0.95 9.72 -2.23
N LYS A 503 -1.28 11.02 -2.26
CA LYS A 503 -0.27 12.10 -2.33
C LYS A 503 0.03 12.59 -0.93
N ILE A 504 1.27 12.99 -0.67
CA ILE A 504 1.66 13.63 0.59
C ILE A 504 2.26 15.01 0.36
N ARG A 505 1.88 15.97 1.20
CA ARG A 505 2.43 17.34 1.24
C ARG A 505 2.93 17.65 2.65
N TRP A 506 4.24 17.79 2.76
CA TRP A 506 4.93 18.26 3.97
C TRP A 506 4.93 19.79 4.01
N ASP A 507 5.15 20.36 5.19
CA ASP A 507 5.16 21.81 5.41
C ASP A 507 3.82 22.48 5.06
N TYR A 508 2.70 21.76 5.25
CA TYR A 508 1.34 22.23 4.96
C TYR A 508 0.51 22.22 6.26
N GLU A 509 0.11 23.41 6.73
CA GLU A 509 -0.65 23.57 7.96
C GLU A 509 -2.14 23.77 7.66
N TYR A 510 -2.97 22.86 8.15
CA TYR A 510 -4.43 23.03 8.13
C TYR A 510 -4.84 24.23 9.00
N LEU A 511 -5.58 25.17 8.43
CA LEU A 511 -6.04 26.36 9.13
C LEU A 511 -7.51 26.28 9.56
N GLY A 512 -8.34 25.61 8.78
CA GLY A 512 -9.78 25.50 9.02
C GLY A 512 -10.57 25.21 7.74
N LEU A 513 -11.88 25.11 7.87
CA LEU A 513 -12.86 25.01 6.80
C LEU A 513 -13.17 26.40 6.25
N THR A 514 -13.26 26.52 4.94
CA THR A 514 -13.75 27.73 4.29
C THR A 514 -15.27 27.69 4.25
N VAL A 515 -15.93 28.67 4.88
CA VAL A 515 -17.39 28.84 4.77
C VAL A 515 -17.73 29.37 3.38
N GLY A 516 -17.91 28.45 2.43
CA GLY A 516 -18.66 28.67 1.20
C GLY A 516 -19.97 27.90 1.32
N LYS A 517 -21.11 28.60 1.42
CA LYS A 517 -22.44 28.00 1.39
C LYS A 517 -22.66 27.35 0.04
N ASP A 518 -22.30 26.08 -0.06
CA ASP A 518 -22.85 25.19 -1.08
C ASP A 518 -23.16 23.85 -0.41
N SER A 519 -24.10 23.91 0.55
CA SER A 519 -24.70 22.76 1.24
C SER A 519 -25.25 21.72 0.27
N ASP A 520 -25.44 22.10 -0.99
CA ASP A 520 -26.08 21.31 -2.03
C ASP A 520 -25.08 20.33 -2.69
N THR A 521 -23.77 20.54 -2.55
CA THR A 521 -22.73 19.69 -3.19
C THR A 521 -22.15 18.59 -2.29
N GLY A 522 -22.30 18.71 -0.96
CA GLY A 522 -21.72 17.77 0.02
C GLY A 522 -20.18 17.71 0.07
N LYS A 523 -19.48 18.67 -0.56
CA LYS A 523 -18.00 18.77 -0.57
C LYS A 523 -17.48 19.53 0.65
N ILE A 524 -16.25 19.20 1.07
CA ILE A 524 -15.52 19.86 2.15
C ILE A 524 -14.46 20.77 1.55
N TYR A 525 -14.41 22.01 2.00
CA TYR A 525 -13.43 23.01 1.57
C TYR A 525 -12.50 23.32 2.73
N SER A 526 -11.25 22.84 2.65
CA SER A 526 -10.23 23.01 3.68
C SER A 526 -9.22 24.08 3.26
N THR A 527 -9.05 25.12 4.07
CA THR A 527 -7.95 26.08 3.92
C THR A 527 -6.68 25.50 4.55
N VAL A 528 -5.60 25.48 3.78
CA VAL A 528 -4.29 25.01 4.19
C VAL A 528 -3.24 26.04 3.82
N LYS A 529 -2.31 26.32 4.72
CA LYS A 529 -1.18 27.19 4.46
C LYS A 529 0.03 26.36 4.04
N ASP A 530 0.55 26.64 2.84
CA ASP A 530 1.87 26.19 2.43
C ASP A 530 2.91 27.03 3.18
N LEU A 531 3.65 26.39 4.08
CA LEU A 531 4.65 27.05 4.92
C LEU A 531 5.93 27.41 4.16
N VAL A 532 6.15 26.82 2.98
CA VAL A 532 7.30 27.13 2.11
C VAL A 532 7.03 28.40 1.31
N SER A 533 5.88 28.47 0.64
CA SER A 533 5.51 29.64 -0.18
C SER A 533 4.81 30.75 0.60
N GLY A 534 4.26 30.44 1.78
CA GLY A 534 3.44 31.34 2.59
C GLY A 534 2.00 31.49 2.08
N GLN A 535 1.61 30.83 0.99
CA GLN A 535 0.29 30.95 0.37
C GLN A 535 -0.77 30.09 1.08
N ASN A 536 -2.00 30.60 1.10
CA ASN A 536 -3.17 29.82 1.49
C ASN A 536 -3.75 29.13 0.25
N ILE A 537 -4.04 27.84 0.38
CA ILE A 537 -4.55 26.96 -0.66
C ILE A 537 -5.86 26.34 -0.15
N THR A 538 -6.87 26.27 -1.01
CA THR A 538 -8.11 25.55 -0.71
C THR A 538 -8.03 24.14 -1.29
N ILE A 539 -8.25 23.14 -0.45
CA ILE A 539 -8.36 21.73 -0.84
C ILE A 539 -9.84 21.34 -0.79
N ILE A 540 -10.34 20.76 -1.87
CA ILE A 540 -11.72 20.28 -1.97
C ILE A 540 -11.71 18.76 -1.85
N SER A 541 -12.47 18.20 -0.91
CA SER A 541 -12.55 16.76 -0.68
C SER A 541 -13.97 16.27 -0.39
N ASN A 542 -14.19 14.96 -0.56
CA ASN A 542 -15.45 14.32 -0.16
C ASN A 542 -15.45 13.99 1.34
N TYR A 543 -14.28 13.69 1.89
CA TYR A 543 -14.07 13.31 3.27
C TYR A 543 -12.87 14.08 3.85
N LEU A 544 -12.91 14.37 5.14
CA LEU A 544 -11.80 14.94 5.90
C LEU A 544 -11.55 14.10 7.16
N CYS A 545 -10.33 13.60 7.31
CA CYS A 545 -9.91 12.82 8.47
C CYS A 545 -8.93 13.64 9.32
N GLY A 546 -9.38 14.15 10.46
CA GLY A 546 -8.60 14.84 11.48
C GLY A 546 -7.72 13.88 12.27
N ALA A 547 -6.54 13.57 11.72
CA ALA A 547 -5.46 12.84 12.39
C ALA A 547 -4.31 13.78 12.81
N ASP A 548 -4.67 15.01 13.23
CA ASP A 548 -3.77 16.15 13.49
C ASP A 548 -3.29 16.26 14.95
N GLY A 549 -3.50 15.20 15.73
CA GLY A 549 -2.87 14.98 17.04
C GLY A 549 -3.57 15.66 18.22
N ALA A 550 -2.90 15.65 19.37
CA ALA A 550 -3.46 16.07 20.67
C ALA A 550 -3.95 17.52 20.77
N ARG A 551 -3.64 18.39 19.78
CA ARG A 551 -4.16 19.77 19.71
C ARG A 551 -4.95 19.98 18.43
N SER A 552 -5.73 18.97 18.06
CA SER A 552 -6.50 18.91 16.82
C SER A 552 -7.27 20.21 16.56
N VAL A 553 -6.98 20.84 15.42
CA VAL A 553 -7.73 21.97 14.88
C VAL A 553 -9.07 21.48 14.36
N VAL A 554 -9.09 20.31 13.70
CA VAL A 554 -10.31 19.71 13.13
C VAL A 554 -11.33 19.40 14.22
N ALA A 555 -10.92 18.81 15.35
CA ALA A 555 -11.81 18.51 16.46
C ALA A 555 -12.41 19.78 17.11
N ARG A 556 -11.61 20.86 17.21
CA ARG A 556 -12.10 22.16 17.71
C ARG A 556 -13.10 22.80 16.77
N GLU A 557 -12.85 22.70 15.47
CA GLU A 557 -13.72 23.25 14.44
C GLU A 557 -15.06 22.52 14.33
N LEU A 558 -15.05 21.21 14.54
CA LEU A 558 -16.28 20.43 14.71
C LEU A 558 -16.97 20.67 16.06
N GLU A 559 -16.35 21.41 16.97
CA GLU A 559 -16.81 21.62 18.34
C GLU A 559 -17.12 20.29 19.05
N LEU A 560 -16.24 19.29 18.86
CA LEU A 560 -16.43 17.99 19.50
C LEU A 560 -16.40 18.14 21.03
N PRO A 561 -17.37 17.57 21.75
CA PRO A 561 -17.39 17.63 23.21
C PRO A 561 -16.30 16.74 23.80
N PHE A 562 -15.43 17.29 24.66
CA PHE A 562 -14.41 16.53 25.40
C PHE A 562 -14.80 16.37 26.88
N ASP A 563 -14.39 15.24 27.45
CA ASP A 563 -14.31 15.04 28.90
C ASP A 563 -12.83 15.19 29.28
N GLU A 564 -12.50 16.28 29.98
CA GLU A 564 -11.14 16.62 30.36
C GLU A 564 -11.03 16.63 31.88
N GLN A 565 -10.12 15.81 32.39
CA GLN A 565 -9.70 15.87 33.79
C GLN A 565 -8.47 16.78 33.92
N PRO A 566 -8.22 17.39 35.09
CA PRO A 566 -7.04 18.21 35.31
C PRO A 566 -5.75 17.47 34.94
N THR A 567 -4.82 18.15 34.26
CA THR A 567 -3.53 17.58 33.82
C THR A 567 -2.80 16.90 34.97
N SER A 568 -2.37 15.66 34.78
CA SER A 568 -1.78 14.81 35.83
C SER A 568 -0.27 15.04 36.05
N GLY A 569 0.35 15.97 35.32
CA GLY A 569 1.75 16.35 35.50
C GLY A 569 2.50 16.64 34.20
N LEU A 570 3.75 17.08 34.37
CA LEU A 570 4.70 17.37 33.30
C LEU A 570 5.72 16.23 33.18
N ALA A 571 6.11 15.89 31.96
CA ALA A 571 7.12 14.88 31.70
C ALA A 571 8.21 15.40 30.75
N LEU A 572 9.42 14.90 30.95
CA LEU A 572 10.62 15.25 30.21
C LEU A 572 11.20 14.02 29.54
N ASN A 573 11.28 14.02 28.21
CA ASN A 573 11.99 12.98 27.46
C ASN A 573 13.42 13.46 27.18
N VAL A 574 14.41 12.68 27.61
CA VAL A 574 15.83 12.90 27.37
C VAL A 574 16.34 11.77 26.48
N PHE A 575 16.65 12.07 25.22
CA PHE A 575 17.20 11.14 24.24
C PHE A 575 18.72 11.28 24.17
N PHE A 576 19.46 10.19 24.38
CA PHE A 576 20.92 10.19 24.47
C PHE A 576 21.56 8.88 23.98
N GLU A 577 22.84 8.97 23.64
CA GLU A 577 23.74 7.86 23.37
C GLU A 577 24.54 7.52 24.65
N ALA A 578 24.55 6.25 25.03
CA ALA A 578 25.38 5.68 26.08
C ALA A 578 25.50 4.17 25.87
N ASP A 579 26.73 3.64 25.83
CA ASP A 579 26.96 2.19 25.77
C ASP A 579 26.76 1.58 27.16
N LEU A 580 25.63 0.89 27.34
CA LEU A 580 25.28 0.17 28.56
C LEU A 580 25.35 -1.35 28.38
N THR A 581 26.08 -1.84 27.37
CA THR A 581 26.15 -3.27 27.03
C THR A 581 26.58 -4.11 28.23
N HIS A 582 27.57 -3.66 29.01
CA HIS A 582 28.06 -4.38 30.19
C HIS A 582 27.03 -4.48 31.32
N LEU A 583 26.10 -3.52 31.41
CA LEU A 583 25.02 -3.54 32.41
C LEU A 583 23.83 -4.38 31.93
N MET A 584 23.54 -4.36 30.63
CA MET A 584 22.27 -4.89 30.10
C MET A 584 22.38 -6.31 29.54
N THR A 585 23.57 -6.80 29.18
CA THR A 585 23.76 -8.15 28.60
C THR A 585 23.14 -9.26 29.46
N HIS A 586 23.26 -9.15 30.79
CA HIS A 586 22.73 -10.15 31.74
C HIS A 586 21.45 -9.70 32.46
N SER A 587 20.95 -8.50 32.14
CA SER A 587 19.73 -7.95 32.73
C SER A 587 18.95 -7.11 31.70
N PRO A 588 18.61 -7.70 30.53
CA PRO A 588 17.86 -6.98 29.52
C PRO A 588 16.48 -6.59 30.07
N GLY A 589 15.93 -5.52 29.55
CA GLY A 589 14.58 -5.07 29.87
C GLY A 589 14.11 -4.09 28.81
N LEU A 590 12.81 -4.12 28.51
CA LEU A 590 12.21 -3.11 27.64
C LEU A 590 12.07 -1.79 28.39
N ILE A 591 11.70 -1.88 29.67
CA ILE A 591 11.39 -0.75 30.55
C ILE A 591 12.12 -0.92 31.88
N HIS A 592 12.75 0.17 32.34
CA HIS A 592 13.44 0.29 33.61
C HIS A 592 12.87 1.46 34.42
N MET A 593 12.20 1.18 35.53
CA MET A 593 11.73 2.20 36.47
C MET A 593 12.85 2.55 37.44
N LEU A 594 13.41 3.75 37.31
CA LEU A 594 14.55 4.25 38.07
C LEU A 594 14.07 5.19 39.18
N LEU A 595 14.40 4.85 40.43
CA LEU A 595 13.82 5.46 41.63
C LEU A 595 14.78 6.40 42.39
N ARG A 596 16.09 6.17 42.29
CA ARG A 596 17.19 6.92 42.96
C ARG A 596 16.86 7.43 44.39
N PRO A 597 16.56 6.53 45.35
CA PRO A 597 16.11 6.94 46.68
C PRO A 597 17.21 7.45 47.62
N ASP A 598 18.47 7.19 47.32
CA ASP A 598 19.63 7.54 48.16
C ASP A 598 20.07 9.00 48.03
N LYS A 599 19.43 9.78 47.14
CA LYS A 599 19.75 11.19 46.89
C LYS A 599 18.49 12.05 46.76
N PRO A 600 18.56 13.36 47.09
CA PRO A 600 17.49 14.30 46.76
C PRO A 600 17.25 14.32 45.25
N GLN A 601 15.99 14.16 44.85
CA GLN A 601 15.60 14.22 43.44
C GLN A 601 15.13 15.64 43.07
N PRO A 602 15.47 16.14 41.87
CA PRO A 602 15.01 17.45 41.41
C PRO A 602 13.50 17.46 41.14
N ASP A 603 12.89 18.64 41.13
CA ASP A 603 11.43 18.75 41.00
C ASP A 603 10.90 18.26 39.65
N TYR A 604 11.71 18.35 38.59
CA TYR A 604 11.36 17.83 37.27
C TYR A 604 11.44 16.30 37.15
N CYS A 605 11.83 15.58 38.22
CA CYS A 605 11.96 14.12 38.19
C CYS A 605 11.66 13.49 39.57
N ALA A 606 10.43 13.00 39.77
CA ALA A 606 10.08 12.10 40.85
C ALA A 606 10.52 10.65 40.56
N VAL A 607 10.35 10.21 39.32
CA VAL A 607 10.70 8.87 38.84
C VAL A 607 11.10 8.95 37.37
N THR A 608 12.02 8.09 36.95
CA THR A 608 12.43 7.99 35.54
C THR A 608 12.04 6.64 34.94
N ILE A 609 11.49 6.67 33.73
CA ILE A 609 11.27 5.49 32.90
C ILE A 609 12.40 5.43 31.88
N GLY A 610 13.36 4.53 32.11
CA GLY A 610 14.44 4.23 31.19
C GLY A 610 14.00 3.24 30.13
N ARG A 611 14.22 3.58 28.87
CA ARG A 611 13.91 2.72 27.73
C ARG A 611 15.04 2.75 26.72
N GLN A 612 15.34 1.59 26.18
CA GLN A 612 16.27 1.44 25.08
C GLN A 612 15.61 1.75 23.72
N ILE A 613 16.39 2.35 22.82
CA ILE A 613 16.02 2.61 21.42
C ILE A 613 16.83 1.72 20.49
N GLU A 614 18.15 1.67 20.70
CA GLU A 614 19.06 0.78 19.99
C GLU A 614 19.83 -0.05 21.02
N PRO A 615 19.74 -1.40 21.00
CA PRO A 615 20.45 -2.25 21.95
C PRO A 615 21.97 -2.16 21.82
N PHE A 616 22.75 -1.81 22.85
CA PHE A 616 22.41 -1.14 24.12
C PHE A 616 23.04 0.27 24.14
N SER A 617 23.03 0.96 23.01
CA SER A 617 23.79 2.19 22.72
C SER A 617 22.95 3.47 22.74
N GLN A 618 21.63 3.38 22.52
CA GLN A 618 20.73 4.55 22.50
C GLN A 618 19.56 4.39 23.45
N TRP A 619 19.24 5.45 24.17
CA TRP A 619 18.31 5.43 25.29
C TRP A 619 17.44 6.68 25.34
N VAL A 620 16.21 6.51 25.81
CA VAL A 620 15.33 7.60 26.23
C VAL A 620 15.01 7.42 27.71
N PHE A 621 15.28 8.46 28.50
CA PHE A 621 14.80 8.58 29.86
C PHE A 621 13.60 9.52 29.89
N VAL A 622 12.44 9.00 30.32
CA VAL A 622 11.23 9.78 30.54
C VAL A 622 11.15 10.10 32.02
N MET A 623 11.49 11.34 32.40
CA MET A 623 11.44 11.82 33.77
C MET A 623 10.04 12.39 34.04
N LEU A 624 9.32 11.82 35.00
CA LEU A 624 8.03 12.33 35.44
C LEU A 624 8.25 13.36 36.54
N ALA A 625 7.76 14.58 36.36
CA ALA A 625 7.93 15.63 37.36
C ALA A 625 7.15 15.34 38.66
N LYS A 626 7.58 15.94 39.76
CA LYS A 626 6.84 15.88 41.03
C LYS A 626 5.46 16.54 40.86
N PRO A 627 4.45 16.09 41.62
CA PRO A 627 3.13 16.72 41.61
C PRO A 627 3.21 18.24 41.84
N GLY A 628 2.47 19.02 41.05
CA GLY A 628 2.40 20.48 41.16
C GLY A 628 3.43 21.26 40.31
N VAL A 629 4.40 20.59 39.70
CA VAL A 629 5.36 21.22 38.79
C VAL A 629 4.69 21.53 37.44
N THR A 630 4.74 22.79 37.03
CA THR A 630 4.10 23.29 35.79
C THR A 630 5.11 23.70 34.72
N GLU A 631 6.38 23.89 35.09
CA GLU A 631 7.47 24.28 34.19
C GLU A 631 8.77 23.59 34.59
N ILE A 632 9.65 23.33 33.61
CA ILE A 632 11.00 22.78 33.84
C ILE A 632 12.01 23.86 33.47
N THR A 633 12.71 24.37 34.48
CA THR A 633 13.70 25.45 34.35
C THR A 633 15.15 24.95 34.34
N ALA A 634 15.36 23.64 34.48
CA ALA A 634 16.68 23.04 34.53
C ALA A 634 17.43 23.17 33.20
N SER A 635 18.73 23.48 33.29
CA SER A 635 19.62 23.56 32.14
C SER A 635 19.93 22.17 31.56
N PRO A 636 20.30 22.08 30.26
CA PRO A 636 20.71 20.81 29.66
C PRO A 636 21.86 20.10 30.40
N ASP A 637 22.79 20.86 30.99
CA ASP A 637 23.91 20.30 31.75
C ASP A 637 23.47 19.67 33.08
N GLU A 638 22.53 20.30 33.80
CA GLU A 638 21.92 19.74 35.01
C GLU A 638 21.16 18.44 34.69
N ILE A 639 20.37 18.44 33.61
CA ILE A 639 19.64 17.26 33.15
C ILE A 639 20.60 16.14 32.75
N MET A 640 21.69 16.45 32.05
CA MET A 640 22.70 15.47 31.63
C MET A 640 23.44 14.89 32.84
N ASN A 641 23.78 15.70 33.85
CA ASN A 641 24.37 15.22 35.09
C ASN A 641 23.42 14.27 35.84
N HIS A 642 22.12 14.57 35.82
CA HIS A 642 21.11 13.69 36.40
C HIS A 642 20.95 12.37 35.63
N VAL A 643 21.05 12.38 34.29
CA VAL A 643 21.11 11.13 33.49
C VAL A 643 22.29 10.25 33.92
N LYS A 644 23.49 10.81 34.09
CA LYS A 644 24.66 10.06 34.59
C LYS A 644 24.40 9.48 35.98
N ASP A 645 23.79 10.26 36.87
CA ASP A 645 23.44 9.82 38.21
C ASP A 645 22.43 8.66 38.22
N LEU A 646 21.45 8.69 37.30
CA LEU A 646 20.47 7.63 37.09
C LEU A 646 21.04 6.38 36.42
N ILE A 647 22.12 6.51 35.63
CA ILE A 647 22.90 5.37 35.15
C ILE A 647 23.63 4.73 36.34
N GLY A 648 24.28 5.54 37.17
CA GLY A 648 24.98 5.08 38.38
C GLY A 648 26.32 4.40 38.12
N ASP A 649 26.95 4.69 36.98
CA ASP A 649 28.29 4.21 36.60
C ASP A 649 29.06 5.35 35.92
N ASP A 650 30.05 5.90 36.63
CA ASP A 650 30.85 7.05 36.18
C ASP A 650 31.78 6.72 34.99
N SER A 651 31.98 5.43 34.68
CA SER A 651 32.77 5.02 33.51
C SER A 651 32.03 5.22 32.18
N VAL A 652 30.71 5.35 32.22
CA VAL A 652 29.86 5.47 31.03
C VAL A 652 29.92 6.89 30.44
N LYS A 653 30.27 6.98 29.16
CA LYS A 653 30.19 8.23 28.41
C LYS A 653 28.77 8.44 27.90
N VAL A 654 28.20 9.58 28.23
CA VAL A 654 26.85 9.98 27.81
C VAL A 654 26.94 11.14 26.81
N LYS A 655 26.24 11.01 25.68
CA LYS A 655 26.12 12.06 24.67
C LYS A 655 24.65 12.40 24.45
N LEU A 656 24.27 13.62 24.79
CA LEU A 656 22.90 14.10 24.65
C LEU A 656 22.54 14.34 23.18
N HIS A 657 21.37 13.88 22.74
CA HIS A 657 20.80 14.25 21.43
C HIS A 657 19.73 15.32 21.55
N ARG A 658 18.73 15.10 22.42
CA ARG A 658 17.56 15.97 22.48
C ARG A 658 16.86 15.87 23.82
N ILE A 659 16.31 17.00 24.25
CA ILE A 659 15.40 17.13 25.38
C ILE A 659 14.05 17.64 24.86
N SER A 660 12.94 17.09 25.34
CA SER A 660 11.60 17.55 24.99
C SER A 660 10.62 17.37 26.15
N THR A 661 9.69 18.30 26.29
CA THR A 661 8.66 18.30 27.34
C THR A 661 7.28 18.02 26.77
N TRP A 662 6.44 17.37 27.55
CA TRP A 662 5.04 17.12 27.22
C TRP A 662 4.19 16.96 28.47
N THR A 663 2.90 17.29 28.36
CA THR A 663 1.94 17.23 29.46
C THR A 663 1.13 15.94 29.43
N VAL A 664 0.92 15.34 30.60
CA VAL A 664 0.08 14.16 30.76
C VAL A 664 -1.38 14.59 30.84
N ASN A 665 -2.17 14.26 29.81
CA ASN A 665 -3.59 14.59 29.76
C ASN A 665 -4.44 13.34 30.00
N GLU A 666 -5.56 13.49 30.72
CA GLU A 666 -6.64 12.50 30.81
C GLU A 666 -7.85 13.11 30.10
N CYS A 667 -7.94 12.87 28.78
CA CYS A 667 -8.88 13.57 27.92
C CYS A 667 -9.37 12.65 26.79
N TYR A 668 -10.69 12.59 26.58
CA TYR A 668 -11.29 11.89 25.45
C TYR A 668 -12.49 12.66 24.89
N ALA A 669 -12.73 12.54 23.58
CA ALA A 669 -13.90 13.09 22.92
C ALA A 669 -15.12 12.18 23.17
N LYS A 670 -16.28 12.77 23.45
CA LYS A 670 -17.56 12.04 23.58
C LYS A 670 -18.18 11.70 22.21
N GLU A 671 -17.72 12.35 21.16
CA GLU A 671 -18.09 12.12 19.76
C GLU A 671 -16.83 12.17 18.89
N TYR A 672 -16.73 11.34 17.85
CA TYR A 672 -15.56 11.30 16.96
C TYR A 672 -15.79 11.98 15.61
N SER A 673 -17.03 12.37 15.31
CA SER A 673 -17.41 12.98 14.05
C SER A 673 -18.67 13.80 14.24
N ARG A 674 -18.84 14.84 13.42
CA ARG A 674 -20.12 15.53 13.24
C ARG A 674 -20.44 15.62 11.75
N GLY A 675 -21.66 15.22 11.39
CA GLY A 675 -22.04 14.97 10.00
C GLY A 675 -21.45 13.66 9.46
N ASN A 676 -21.59 13.44 8.16
CA ASN A 676 -21.25 12.15 7.53
C ASN A 676 -19.86 12.12 6.88
N ASN A 677 -19.14 13.25 6.83
CA ASN A 677 -17.98 13.39 5.96
C ASN A 677 -16.69 13.86 6.68
N ILE A 678 -16.75 14.23 7.96
CA ILE A 678 -15.58 14.70 8.74
C ILE A 678 -15.41 13.84 10.00
N PHE A 679 -14.24 13.22 10.15
CA PHE A 679 -13.93 12.26 11.22
C PHE A 679 -12.64 12.63 11.93
N CYS A 680 -12.59 12.57 13.25
CA CYS A 680 -11.37 12.72 14.04
C CYS A 680 -10.94 11.36 14.59
N LEU A 681 -9.63 11.09 14.60
CA LEU A 681 -9.06 9.80 14.99
C LEU A 681 -7.71 9.95 15.70
N GLY A 682 -7.33 8.93 16.46
CA GLY A 682 -6.08 8.93 17.23
C GLY A 682 -6.04 9.99 18.33
N ASP A 683 -4.87 10.58 18.58
CA ASP A 683 -4.66 11.59 19.62
C ASP A 683 -5.58 12.83 19.51
N ALA A 684 -6.21 13.05 18.34
CA ALA A 684 -7.23 14.08 18.18
C ALA A 684 -8.41 13.88 19.15
N VAL A 685 -8.75 12.63 19.46
CA VAL A 685 -9.95 12.23 20.21
C VAL A 685 -9.68 11.41 21.47
N HIS A 686 -8.47 10.88 21.70
CA HIS A 686 -8.10 10.22 22.95
C HIS A 686 -6.67 10.56 23.36
N ARG A 687 -6.47 11.00 24.61
CA ARG A 687 -5.18 11.49 25.13
C ARG A 687 -5.00 10.94 26.52
N HIS A 688 -3.89 10.25 26.74
CA HIS A 688 -3.59 9.54 27.97
C HIS A 688 -2.08 9.43 28.22
N PRO A 689 -1.64 9.14 29.45
CA PRO A 689 -0.24 8.80 29.73
C PRO A 689 0.22 7.56 28.93
N PRO A 690 1.55 7.37 28.77
CA PRO A 690 2.12 6.28 27.98
C PRO A 690 2.00 4.90 28.64
N PHE A 691 1.48 4.80 29.87
CA PHE A 691 1.21 3.53 30.54
C PHE A 691 0.40 2.59 29.61
N ASN A 692 0.70 1.29 29.69
CA ASN A 692 0.16 0.23 28.83
C ASN A 692 0.56 0.31 27.33
N GLY A 693 1.09 1.43 26.81
CA GLY A 693 1.48 1.54 25.40
C GLY A 693 0.31 1.52 24.40
N LEU A 694 -0.90 1.93 24.79
CA LEU A 694 -2.13 1.72 23.99
C LEU A 694 -2.38 2.75 22.87
N GLY A 695 -1.76 3.93 22.94
CA GLY A 695 -2.13 5.08 22.10
C GLY A 695 -1.97 4.83 20.60
N SER A 696 -0.74 4.60 20.14
CA SER A 696 -0.46 4.32 18.71
C SER A 696 -1.20 3.10 18.20
N ASN A 697 -1.37 2.08 19.04
CA ASN A 697 -2.10 0.86 18.70
C ASN A 697 -3.58 1.14 18.42
N THR A 698 -4.18 2.02 19.21
CA THR A 698 -5.57 2.43 19.04
C THR A 698 -5.72 3.33 17.81
N CYS A 699 -4.76 4.21 17.53
CA CYS A 699 -4.73 5.03 16.31
C CYS A 699 -4.79 4.17 15.03
N ILE A 700 -4.00 3.09 14.98
CA ILE A 700 -4.02 2.16 13.83
C ILE A 700 -5.38 1.50 13.67
N GLN A 701 -5.99 1.06 14.78
CA GLN A 701 -7.30 0.41 14.77
C GLN A 701 -8.45 1.38 14.42
N ASP A 702 -8.37 2.64 14.85
CA ASP A 702 -9.32 3.68 14.47
C ASP A 702 -9.33 3.86 12.94
N ALA A 703 -8.15 3.98 12.34
CA ALA A 703 -8.01 4.09 10.89
C ALA A 703 -8.50 2.83 10.17
N TYR A 704 -8.16 1.64 10.67
CA TYR A 704 -8.55 0.35 10.09
C TYR A 704 -10.08 0.15 10.10
N ASN A 705 -10.76 0.56 11.17
CA ASN A 705 -12.22 0.53 11.27
C ASN A 705 -12.90 1.50 10.29
N LEU A 706 -12.35 2.70 10.10
CA LEU A 706 -12.96 3.74 9.25
C LEU A 706 -12.71 3.50 7.75
N ALA A 707 -11.51 3.03 7.38
CA ALA A 707 -11.05 2.99 5.99
C ALA A 707 -11.97 2.18 5.06
N TRP A 708 -12.37 0.97 5.47
CA TRP A 708 -13.24 0.14 4.65
C TRP A 708 -14.65 0.71 4.53
N LYS A 709 -15.17 1.37 5.57
CA LYS A 709 -16.49 2.00 5.56
C LYS A 709 -16.52 3.14 4.54
N ILE A 710 -15.50 4.01 4.56
CA ILE A 710 -15.33 5.07 3.54
C ILE A 710 -15.23 4.45 2.15
N ALA A 711 -14.46 3.37 1.97
CA ALA A 711 -14.32 2.70 0.69
C ALA A 711 -15.66 2.16 0.17
N TYR A 712 -16.47 1.52 1.02
CA TYR A 712 -17.77 0.97 0.63
C TYR A 712 -18.77 2.06 0.27
N VAL A 713 -18.82 3.15 1.03
CA VAL A 713 -19.69 4.28 0.70
C VAL A 713 -19.24 4.97 -0.58
N LYS A 714 -17.92 5.17 -0.78
CA LYS A 714 -17.39 5.77 -2.01
C LYS A 714 -17.72 4.93 -3.25
N LYS A 715 -17.61 3.59 -3.14
CA LYS A 715 -17.95 2.64 -4.22
C LYS A 715 -19.46 2.47 -4.45
N GLY A 716 -20.31 3.16 -3.69
CA GLY A 716 -21.77 3.00 -3.76
C GLY A 716 -22.29 1.65 -3.23
N LEU A 717 -21.43 0.87 -2.54
CA LEU A 717 -21.77 -0.43 -1.98
C LEU A 717 -22.55 -0.30 -0.65
N ALA A 718 -22.35 0.81 0.06
CA ALA A 718 -23.04 1.12 1.31
C ALA A 718 -23.61 2.54 1.30
N SER A 719 -24.66 2.75 2.10
CA SER A 719 -25.21 4.07 2.40
C SER A 719 -24.26 4.86 3.32
N PRO A 720 -24.24 6.21 3.24
CA PRO A 720 -23.51 7.05 4.19
C PRO A 720 -23.81 6.76 5.67
N SER A 721 -24.98 6.18 6.00
CA SER A 721 -25.30 5.79 7.37
C SER A 721 -24.32 4.77 7.97
N LEU A 722 -23.65 3.95 7.15
CA LEU A 722 -22.60 3.04 7.61
C LEU A 722 -21.47 3.81 8.33
N LEU A 723 -21.16 5.04 7.91
CA LEU A 723 -20.08 5.83 8.50
C LEU A 723 -20.37 6.24 9.94
N ALA A 724 -21.64 6.36 10.33
CA ALA A 724 -22.03 6.69 11.70
C ALA A 724 -21.57 5.60 12.70
N SER A 725 -21.44 4.35 12.25
CA SER A 725 -20.94 3.26 13.09
C SER A 725 -19.49 3.48 13.57
N TYR A 726 -18.69 4.31 12.90
CA TYR A 726 -17.31 4.60 13.32
C TYR A 726 -17.26 5.18 14.74
N GLY A 727 -18.03 6.25 14.99
CA GLY A 727 -18.08 6.89 16.30
C GLY A 727 -18.64 5.95 17.37
N VAL A 728 -19.73 5.23 17.05
CA VAL A 728 -20.37 4.29 17.97
C VAL A 728 -19.43 3.16 18.40
N GLU A 729 -18.59 2.67 17.49
CA GLU A 729 -17.66 1.56 17.76
C GLU A 729 -16.35 2.02 18.40
N ARG A 730 -15.78 3.14 17.97
CA ARG A 730 -14.41 3.55 18.35
C ARG A 730 -14.37 4.50 19.54
N GLN A 731 -15.41 5.28 19.79
CA GLN A 731 -15.47 6.19 20.93
C GLN A 731 -15.42 5.44 22.27
N PRO A 732 -16.17 4.33 22.50
CA PRO A 732 -16.07 3.57 23.73
C PRO A 732 -14.68 2.99 23.97
N VAL A 733 -13.98 2.58 22.91
CA VAL A 733 -12.61 2.07 22.99
C VAL A 733 -11.64 3.17 23.42
N GLY A 734 -11.71 4.36 22.81
CA GLY A 734 -10.86 5.49 23.22
C GLY A 734 -11.10 5.94 24.66
N LYS A 735 -12.36 5.97 25.10
CA LYS A 735 -12.70 6.22 26.51
C LYS A 735 -12.08 5.17 27.44
N ALA A 736 -12.19 3.89 27.08
CA ALA A 736 -11.70 2.79 27.90
C ALA A 736 -10.17 2.83 28.07
N ILE A 737 -9.41 3.07 26.99
CA ILE A 737 -7.94 3.14 27.09
C ILE A 737 -7.47 4.35 27.89
N VAL A 738 -8.16 5.50 27.79
CA VAL A 738 -7.82 6.71 28.55
C VAL A 738 -8.02 6.43 30.04
N LYS A 739 -9.14 5.82 30.40
CA LYS A 739 -9.40 5.40 31.78
C LYS A 739 -8.33 4.41 32.27
N ARG A 740 -8.06 3.34 31.50
CA ARG A 740 -7.15 2.26 31.88
C ARG A 740 -5.72 2.76 32.11
N ALA A 741 -5.19 3.58 31.20
CA ALA A 741 -3.84 4.13 31.34
C ALA A 741 -3.70 5.04 32.58
N ASN A 742 -4.73 5.83 32.92
CA ASN A 742 -4.71 6.66 34.12
C ASN A 742 -4.90 5.84 35.41
N ASP A 743 -5.73 4.80 35.40
CA ASP A 743 -5.87 3.88 36.53
C ASP A 743 -4.53 3.17 36.82
N THR A 744 -3.81 2.74 35.78
CA THR A 744 -2.45 2.20 35.92
C THR A 744 -1.51 3.21 36.57
N GLY A 745 -1.55 4.48 36.16
CA GLY A 745 -0.78 5.56 36.79
C GLY A 745 -1.11 5.74 38.28
N ARG A 746 -2.37 5.57 38.68
CA ARG A 746 -2.80 5.62 40.09
C ARG A 746 -2.24 4.44 40.90
N VAL A 747 -2.11 3.24 40.31
CA VAL A 747 -1.44 2.10 40.96
C VAL A 747 0.05 2.34 41.13
N HIS A 748 0.73 2.87 40.10
CA HIS A 748 2.14 3.30 40.22
C HIS A 748 2.33 4.33 41.35
N ALA A 749 1.44 5.31 41.49
CA ALA A 749 1.52 6.28 42.58
C ALA A 749 1.43 5.64 43.98
N LYS A 750 0.57 4.62 44.17
CA LYS A 750 0.52 3.84 45.42
C LYS A 750 1.83 3.10 45.66
N LEU A 751 2.38 2.47 44.63
CA LEU A 751 3.66 1.76 44.69
C LEU A 751 4.82 2.70 45.06
N PHE A 752 4.89 3.87 44.43
CA PHE A 752 5.91 4.88 44.75
C PHE A 752 5.76 5.42 46.17
N SER A 753 4.52 5.56 46.67
CA SER A 753 4.27 5.97 48.05
C SER A 753 4.74 4.89 49.05
N LEU A 754 4.49 3.61 48.76
CA LEU A 754 4.98 2.49 49.58
C LEU A 754 6.51 2.45 49.64
N LEU A 755 7.18 2.80 48.54
CA LEU A 755 8.63 2.90 48.43
C LEU A 755 9.21 4.20 49.01
N GLY A 756 8.37 5.09 49.56
CA GLY A 756 8.79 6.37 50.12
C GLY A 756 9.29 7.38 49.10
N ILE A 757 9.01 7.20 47.80
CA ILE A 757 9.57 8.05 46.72
C ILE A 757 9.21 9.52 46.89
N PHE A 758 7.98 9.79 47.35
CA PHE A 758 7.48 11.14 47.59
C PHE A 758 7.91 11.74 48.95
N GLU A 759 8.64 10.99 49.79
CA GLU A 759 9.23 11.53 51.02
C GLU A 759 10.36 12.51 50.66
N PRO A 760 10.29 13.79 51.06
CA PRO A 760 11.34 14.77 50.81
C PRO A 760 12.64 14.47 51.55
N ASP A 761 12.58 13.89 52.75
CA ASP A 761 13.77 13.59 53.54
C ASP A 761 14.44 12.26 53.12
N VAL A 762 15.71 12.31 52.76
CA VAL A 762 16.46 11.14 52.27
C VAL A 762 16.65 10.09 53.38
N ILE A 763 16.83 10.52 54.63
CA ILE A 763 17.04 9.60 55.75
C ILE A 763 15.77 8.81 56.03
N GLU A 764 14.61 9.48 56.09
CA GLU A 764 13.32 8.83 56.25
C GLU A 764 12.97 7.94 55.05
N LYS A 765 13.31 8.34 53.81
CA LYS A 765 13.16 7.48 52.62
C LYS A 765 13.97 6.18 52.73
N LEU A 766 15.24 6.28 53.12
CA LEU A 766 16.10 5.11 53.32
C LEU A 766 15.60 4.21 54.46
N LYS A 767 15.03 4.79 55.50
CA LYS A 767 14.39 4.06 56.61
C LYS A 767 13.08 3.38 56.21
N ILE A 768 12.31 3.95 55.28
CA ILE A 768 11.16 3.27 54.67
C ILE A 768 11.65 2.06 53.88
N LEU A 769 12.69 2.23 53.06
CA LEU A 769 13.25 1.14 52.25
C LEU A 769 13.94 0.05 53.08
N SER A 770 14.54 0.38 54.24
CA SER A 770 15.17 -0.62 55.10
C SER A 770 14.16 -1.66 55.62
N ARG A 771 12.87 -1.29 55.76
CA ARG A 771 11.79 -2.20 56.20
C ARG A 771 11.66 -3.43 55.31
N PHE A 772 11.99 -3.33 54.02
CA PHE A 772 11.97 -4.48 53.11
C PHE A 772 12.98 -5.56 53.51
N LYS A 773 14.09 -5.17 54.17
CA LYS A 773 15.17 -6.05 54.61
C LYS A 773 15.03 -6.51 56.05
N GLU A 774 14.04 -6.00 56.79
CA GLU A 774 13.79 -6.37 58.18
C GLU A 774 13.12 -7.75 58.30
N ASP A 775 13.60 -8.54 59.25
CA ASP A 775 12.98 -9.80 59.68
C ASP A 775 11.96 -9.53 60.81
N THR A 776 10.93 -8.76 60.45
CA THR A 776 9.84 -8.36 61.37
C THR A 776 8.49 -8.61 60.70
N GLN A 777 7.41 -8.57 61.50
CA GLN A 777 6.05 -8.61 60.97
C GLN A 777 5.82 -7.44 60.00
N THR A 778 6.23 -6.23 60.37
CA THR A 778 6.12 -5.03 59.52
C THR A 778 6.92 -5.17 58.21
N GLY A 779 8.12 -5.77 58.25
CA GLY A 779 8.89 -6.06 57.04
C GLY A 779 8.19 -7.06 56.12
N THR A 780 7.57 -8.11 56.70
CA THR A 780 6.76 -9.07 55.95
C THR A 780 5.52 -8.44 55.31
N GLU A 781 4.77 -7.63 56.06
CA GLU A 781 3.62 -6.88 55.56
C GLU A 781 4.00 -5.92 54.43
N THR A 782 5.15 -5.24 54.55
CA THR A 782 5.68 -4.33 53.53
C THR A 782 6.02 -5.08 52.23
N ARG A 783 6.71 -6.22 52.32
CA ARG A 783 7.04 -7.06 51.16
C ARG A 783 5.78 -7.61 50.47
N ASN A 784 4.78 -8.05 51.25
CA ASN A 784 3.52 -8.54 50.71
C ASN A 784 2.72 -7.43 50.01
N ALA A 785 2.67 -6.22 50.59
CA ALA A 785 2.01 -5.07 49.98
C ALA A 785 2.69 -4.66 48.67
N PHE A 786 4.03 -4.70 48.63
CA PHE A 786 4.79 -4.43 47.41
C PHE A 786 4.51 -5.48 46.34
N GLN A 787 4.56 -6.77 46.69
CA GLN A 787 4.26 -7.85 45.76
C GLN A 787 2.84 -7.72 45.19
N SER A 788 1.84 -7.45 46.04
CA SER A 788 0.45 -7.27 45.61
C SER A 788 0.28 -6.10 44.63
N LEU A 789 0.95 -4.97 44.85
CA LEU A 789 0.93 -3.85 43.91
C LEU A 789 1.69 -4.16 42.60
N ILE A 790 2.77 -4.94 42.67
CA ILE A 790 3.48 -5.41 41.48
C ILE A 790 2.59 -6.34 40.65
N GLU A 791 1.82 -7.22 41.28
CA GLU A 791 0.85 -8.12 40.63
C GLU A 791 -0.35 -7.33 40.04
N GLU A 792 -0.86 -6.30 40.73
CA GLU A 792 -1.93 -5.43 40.20
C GLU A 792 -1.51 -4.73 38.88
N LEU A 793 -0.22 -4.39 38.76
CA LEU A 793 0.38 -3.83 37.56
C LEU A 793 0.55 -4.83 36.40
N ASP A 794 0.25 -6.12 36.56
CA ASP A 794 0.28 -7.05 35.43
C ASP A 794 -0.79 -6.74 34.37
N SER A 795 -1.83 -5.98 34.74
CA SER A 795 -2.77 -5.40 33.76
C SER A 795 -2.11 -4.40 32.80
N GLU A 796 -0.95 -3.83 33.17
CA GLU A 796 -0.10 -3.03 32.28
C GLU A 796 0.82 -3.89 31.42
N ARG A 797 1.48 -4.87 32.06
CA ARG A 797 2.58 -5.62 31.45
C ARG A 797 2.10 -6.78 30.60
N GLN A 798 0.93 -7.33 30.94
CA GLN A 798 0.39 -8.54 30.36
C GLN A 798 -1.12 -8.41 30.05
N GLY A 799 -1.61 -7.18 29.86
CA GLY A 799 -3.02 -6.84 29.66
C GLY A 799 -3.57 -7.23 28.28
N PHE A 800 -3.60 -8.53 27.96
CA PHE A 800 -4.07 -9.02 26.66
C PHE A 800 -5.53 -8.67 26.39
N GLY A 801 -6.34 -8.68 27.45
CA GLY A 801 -7.73 -8.31 27.39
C GLY A 801 -7.93 -6.84 27.04
N VAL A 802 -7.18 -5.93 27.67
CA VAL A 802 -7.19 -4.49 27.33
C VAL A 802 -6.88 -4.27 25.84
N GLU A 803 -5.97 -5.07 25.28
CA GLU A 803 -5.56 -4.96 23.89
C GLU A 803 -6.59 -5.52 22.89
N MET A 804 -7.37 -6.53 23.27
CA MET A 804 -8.14 -7.37 22.33
C MET A 804 -9.65 -7.47 22.59
N ASN A 805 -10.15 -7.20 23.81
CA ASN A 805 -11.56 -7.36 24.20
C ASN A 805 -12.46 -6.22 23.71
N GLN A 806 -12.28 -5.77 22.46
CA GLN A 806 -13.23 -4.83 21.86
C GLN A 806 -14.55 -5.55 21.53
N LEU A 807 -15.66 -4.96 22.00
CA LEU A 807 -17.01 -5.37 21.62
C LEU A 807 -17.70 -4.22 20.91
N TYR A 808 -18.06 -4.42 19.65
CA TYR A 808 -18.78 -3.44 18.83
C TYR A 808 -20.28 -3.66 18.90
N GLN A 809 -21.02 -2.57 19.12
CA GLN A 809 -22.48 -2.56 19.16
C GLN A 809 -22.98 -1.37 18.32
N SER A 810 -23.30 -1.62 17.05
CA SER A 810 -23.70 -0.59 16.10
C SER A 810 -24.62 -1.19 15.04
N GLU A 811 -25.21 -0.34 14.18
CA GLU A 811 -25.99 -0.78 13.01
C GLU A 811 -25.13 -1.58 11.98
N ALA A 812 -23.80 -1.51 12.07
CA ALA A 812 -22.89 -2.34 11.27
C ALA A 812 -22.66 -3.74 11.86
N ILE A 813 -23.45 -4.13 12.87
CA ILE A 813 -23.45 -5.44 13.54
C ILE A 813 -24.90 -5.93 13.65
N TRP A 814 -25.18 -7.14 13.15
CA TRP A 814 -26.47 -7.80 13.34
C TRP A 814 -26.41 -8.76 14.52
N ALA A 815 -26.80 -8.28 15.71
CA ALA A 815 -26.95 -9.10 16.91
C ALA A 815 -28.40 -9.52 17.21
N LYS A 816 -29.37 -9.19 16.34
CA LYS A 816 -30.81 -9.39 16.59
C LYS A 816 -31.23 -10.87 16.67
N ASP A 817 -30.38 -11.77 16.16
CA ASP A 817 -30.64 -13.22 16.19
C ASP A 817 -30.12 -13.89 17.48
N GLU A 818 -29.36 -13.15 18.29
CA GLU A 818 -28.81 -13.65 19.55
C GLU A 818 -29.88 -13.58 20.65
N GLN A 819 -30.06 -14.70 21.37
CA GLN A 819 -30.97 -14.78 22.51
C GLN A 819 -30.29 -14.41 23.81
N ASP A 820 -28.98 -14.69 23.90
CA ASP A 820 -28.16 -14.44 25.07
C ASP A 820 -27.40 -13.10 24.98
N LYS A 821 -27.02 -12.59 26.15
CA LYS A 821 -26.12 -11.43 26.22
C LYS A 821 -24.73 -11.82 25.70
N ALA A 822 -24.01 -10.82 25.17
CA ALA A 822 -22.61 -10.96 24.84
C ALA A 822 -21.82 -11.56 26.03
N PRO A 823 -20.95 -12.56 25.79
CA PRO A 823 -20.16 -13.15 26.85
C PRO A 823 -19.19 -12.11 27.42
N SER A 824 -18.92 -12.16 28.72
CA SER A 824 -18.07 -11.19 29.41
C SER A 824 -17.25 -11.85 30.52
N LEU A 825 -16.05 -11.35 30.75
CA LEU A 825 -15.24 -11.70 31.92
C LEU A 825 -15.50 -10.72 33.08
N PRO A 826 -15.27 -11.13 34.35
CA PRO A 826 -15.17 -10.20 35.47
C PRO A 826 -14.17 -9.08 35.15
N ALA A 827 -14.43 -7.84 35.62
CA ALA A 827 -13.66 -6.67 35.20
C ALA A 827 -12.13 -6.81 35.37
N LEU A 828 -11.66 -7.39 36.48
CA LEU A 828 -10.23 -7.60 36.74
C LEU A 828 -9.61 -8.63 35.77
N GLU A 829 -10.36 -9.67 35.41
CA GLU A 829 -9.92 -10.69 34.44
C GLU A 829 -10.01 -10.19 33.00
N ALA A 830 -10.98 -9.31 32.71
CA ALA A 830 -11.23 -8.75 31.38
C ALA A 830 -10.08 -7.85 30.89
N ASP A 831 -9.29 -7.28 31.79
CA ASP A 831 -8.08 -6.53 31.42
C ASP A 831 -6.92 -7.49 31.09
N LEU A 832 -6.78 -8.57 31.85
CA LEU A 832 -5.65 -9.50 31.71
C LEU A 832 -5.83 -10.51 30.58
N HIS A 833 -7.03 -11.06 30.43
CA HIS A 833 -7.32 -12.21 29.56
C HIS A 833 -8.17 -11.82 28.36
N TYR A 834 -7.81 -12.35 27.20
CA TYR A 834 -8.59 -12.15 25.96
C TYR A 834 -9.73 -13.18 25.88
N LEU A 835 -10.97 -12.72 25.75
CA LEU A 835 -12.15 -13.55 25.55
C LEU A 835 -12.45 -13.71 24.05
N GLU A 836 -12.12 -14.87 23.49
CA GLU A 836 -12.49 -15.20 22.11
C GLU A 836 -13.97 -15.60 22.02
N SER A 837 -14.68 -15.02 21.05
CA SER A 837 -16.07 -15.40 20.76
C SER A 837 -16.41 -15.06 19.30
N THR A 838 -17.33 -15.81 18.71
CA THR A 838 -17.97 -15.44 17.44
C THR A 838 -19.27 -14.68 17.63
N TYR A 839 -19.61 -14.28 18.87
CA TYR A 839 -20.77 -13.41 19.11
C TYR A 839 -20.63 -12.12 18.27
N PRO A 840 -21.69 -11.65 17.58
CA PRO A 840 -21.61 -10.46 16.74
C PRO A 840 -21.07 -9.24 17.51
N GLY A 841 -20.08 -8.56 16.95
CA GLY A 841 -19.35 -7.46 17.59
C GLY A 841 -18.00 -7.84 18.18
N PHE A 842 -17.67 -9.13 18.29
CA PHE A 842 -16.34 -9.60 18.69
C PHE A 842 -15.37 -9.65 17.51
N ARG A 843 -14.08 -9.57 17.81
CA ARG A 843 -13.00 -9.87 16.86
C ARG A 843 -13.04 -11.35 16.46
N LEU A 844 -12.83 -11.64 15.18
CA LEU A 844 -12.78 -13.02 14.65
C LEU A 844 -11.77 -13.87 15.45
N PRO A 845 -12.17 -15.03 16.01
CA PRO A 845 -11.23 -15.91 16.69
C PRO A 845 -10.16 -16.49 15.76
N HIS A 846 -8.94 -16.59 16.27
CA HIS A 846 -7.82 -17.20 15.54
C HIS A 846 -7.90 -18.72 15.59
N ALA A 847 -7.71 -19.37 14.44
CA ALA A 847 -7.39 -20.80 14.36
C ALA A 847 -6.40 -21.06 13.23
N TRP A 848 -5.49 -22.02 13.44
CA TRP A 848 -4.59 -22.50 12.40
C TRP A 848 -5.25 -23.56 11.53
N LEU A 849 -5.21 -23.33 10.22
CA LEU A 849 -5.83 -24.15 9.20
C LEU A 849 -4.79 -24.60 8.17
N ARG A 850 -5.09 -25.69 7.48
CA ARG A 850 -4.30 -26.18 6.33
C ARG A 850 -5.17 -26.15 5.09
N ALA A 851 -4.75 -25.52 4.00
CA ALA A 851 -5.48 -25.67 2.74
C ALA A 851 -5.51 -27.16 2.33
N SER A 852 -6.63 -27.63 1.80
CA SER A 852 -6.82 -29.07 1.54
C SER A 852 -5.90 -29.63 0.46
N ASN A 853 -5.36 -28.77 -0.40
CA ASN A 853 -4.36 -29.08 -1.42
C ASN A 853 -2.92 -28.76 -1.00
N ALA A 854 -2.69 -28.27 0.23
CA ALA A 854 -1.36 -27.83 0.66
C ALA A 854 -0.37 -28.98 0.79
N VAL A 855 0.80 -28.86 0.16
CA VAL A 855 1.94 -29.77 0.34
C VAL A 855 2.68 -29.47 1.65
N PRO A 856 3.41 -30.42 2.27
CA PRO A 856 4.02 -30.23 3.60
C PRO A 856 4.91 -28.99 3.77
N SER A 857 5.54 -28.51 2.69
CA SER A 857 6.41 -27.33 2.70
C SER A 857 5.67 -25.99 2.82
N GLU A 858 4.36 -25.96 2.56
CA GLU A 858 3.58 -24.73 2.68
C GLU A 858 3.31 -24.38 4.15
N PRO A 859 3.21 -23.09 4.52
CA PRO A 859 2.87 -22.68 5.87
C PRO A 859 1.39 -22.96 6.21
N MET A 860 1.07 -23.03 7.50
CA MET A 860 -0.31 -22.98 7.98
C MET A 860 -0.93 -21.60 7.71
N ILE A 861 -2.25 -21.56 7.57
CA ILE A 861 -3.02 -20.35 7.28
C ILE A 861 -3.90 -20.04 8.48
N SER A 862 -3.94 -18.78 8.93
CA SER A 862 -4.87 -18.37 9.98
C SER A 862 -6.27 -18.11 9.41
N THR A 863 -7.33 -18.32 10.21
CA THR A 863 -8.66 -17.71 9.94
C THR A 863 -8.59 -16.20 9.63
N HIS A 864 -7.66 -15.48 10.26
CA HIS A 864 -7.41 -14.07 10.00
C HIS A 864 -6.81 -13.80 8.63
N ASP A 865 -6.09 -14.75 8.03
CA ASP A 865 -5.53 -14.61 6.68
C ASP A 865 -6.59 -14.80 5.59
N LEU A 866 -7.68 -15.51 5.92
CA LEU A 866 -8.84 -15.72 5.04
C LEU A 866 -9.80 -14.52 5.07
N ALA A 867 -9.97 -13.87 6.23
CA ALA A 867 -10.81 -12.68 6.37
C ALA A 867 -10.03 -11.37 6.20
N GLY A 868 -10.75 -10.28 5.92
CA GLY A 868 -10.16 -8.95 5.71
C GLY A 868 -9.99 -8.65 4.23
N LYS A 869 -8.86 -8.06 3.84
CA LYS A 869 -8.55 -7.70 2.43
C LYS A 869 -9.60 -6.79 1.78
N GLY A 870 -10.26 -5.96 2.58
CA GLY A 870 -11.29 -5.03 2.08
C GLY A 870 -12.62 -5.68 1.70
N ARG A 871 -12.87 -6.96 2.03
CA ARG A 871 -14.14 -7.64 1.72
C ARG A 871 -14.73 -8.39 2.92
N PHE A 872 -16.03 -8.67 2.83
CA PHE A 872 -16.70 -9.54 3.78
C PHE A 872 -16.29 -11.00 3.56
N ALA A 873 -16.26 -11.78 4.63
CA ALA A 873 -15.97 -13.21 4.59
C ALA A 873 -17.01 -13.99 5.40
N LEU A 874 -17.43 -15.15 4.92
CA LEU A 874 -18.38 -16.05 5.58
C LEU A 874 -17.72 -17.41 5.79
N PHE A 875 -17.59 -17.82 7.04
CA PHE A 875 -17.03 -19.12 7.42
C PHE A 875 -18.15 -20.12 7.69
N THR A 876 -18.08 -21.27 7.04
CA THR A 876 -18.98 -22.42 7.23
C THR A 876 -18.17 -23.70 7.44
N GLY A 877 -18.80 -24.81 7.80
CA GLY A 877 -18.18 -26.14 7.82
C GLY A 877 -18.68 -27.07 6.70
N ILE A 878 -18.33 -28.35 6.85
CA ILE A 878 -18.61 -29.44 5.91
C ILE A 878 -20.09 -29.51 5.54
N GLY A 879 -20.39 -29.53 4.24
CA GLY A 879 -21.76 -29.59 3.71
C GLY A 879 -22.55 -28.28 3.82
N GLY A 880 -21.97 -27.20 4.32
CA GLY A 880 -22.61 -25.87 4.33
C GLY A 880 -22.26 -25.01 3.11
N LYS A 881 -21.12 -25.26 2.45
CA LYS A 881 -20.57 -24.38 1.40
C LYS A 881 -21.55 -24.06 0.28
N VAL A 882 -22.08 -25.09 -0.39
CA VAL A 882 -22.99 -24.94 -1.54
C VAL A 882 -24.16 -24.03 -1.21
N GLY A 883 -24.75 -24.22 -0.04
CA GLY A 883 -25.91 -23.45 0.37
C GLY A 883 -25.62 -22.02 0.80
N TRP A 884 -24.45 -21.77 1.40
CA TRP A 884 -24.05 -20.40 1.74
C TRP A 884 -23.54 -19.62 0.53
N VAL A 885 -22.93 -20.29 -0.46
CA VAL A 885 -22.58 -19.68 -1.75
C VAL A 885 -23.84 -19.18 -2.47
N GLU A 886 -24.89 -20.00 -2.53
CA GLU A 886 -26.19 -19.59 -3.07
C GLU A 886 -26.78 -18.37 -2.35
N ALA A 887 -26.67 -18.32 -1.03
CA ALA A 887 -27.12 -17.17 -0.25
C ALA A 887 -26.29 -15.89 -0.53
N THR A 888 -24.96 -16.03 -0.68
CA THR A 888 -24.09 -14.90 -1.04
C THR A 888 -24.30 -14.43 -2.48
N ASP A 889 -24.67 -15.32 -3.40
CA ASP A 889 -25.04 -14.96 -4.77
C ASP A 889 -26.29 -14.06 -4.78
N GLY A 890 -27.27 -14.33 -3.91
CA GLY A 890 -28.43 -13.45 -3.71
C GLY A 890 -28.03 -12.05 -3.22
N VAL A 891 -27.09 -11.96 -2.26
CA VAL A 891 -26.53 -10.67 -1.82
C VAL A 891 -25.83 -9.95 -2.96
N ARG A 892 -25.02 -10.66 -3.75
CA ARG A 892 -24.32 -10.09 -4.90
C ARG A 892 -25.29 -9.55 -5.95
N GLN A 893 -26.36 -10.28 -6.25
CA GLN A 893 -27.37 -9.87 -7.22
C GLN A 893 -28.15 -8.62 -6.78
N ILE A 894 -28.50 -8.52 -5.49
CA ILE A 894 -29.36 -7.45 -4.97
C ILE A 894 -28.55 -6.22 -4.54
N LEU A 895 -27.43 -6.43 -3.85
CA LEU A 895 -26.64 -5.38 -3.24
C LEU A 895 -25.33 -5.09 -3.98
N ASN A 896 -24.95 -5.89 -4.98
CA ASN A 896 -23.66 -5.77 -5.66
C ASN A 896 -22.45 -5.86 -4.69
N VAL A 897 -22.60 -6.62 -3.61
CA VAL A 897 -21.53 -6.84 -2.62
C VAL A 897 -21.07 -8.28 -2.66
N ASP A 898 -19.77 -8.47 -2.84
CA ASP A 898 -19.13 -9.78 -2.81
C ASP A 898 -18.82 -10.22 -1.35
N ILE A 899 -19.06 -11.51 -1.08
CA ILE A 899 -18.78 -12.14 0.22
C ILE A 899 -18.01 -13.43 -0.05
N ALA A 900 -16.77 -13.51 0.43
CA ALA A 900 -15.95 -14.70 0.27
C ALA A 900 -16.41 -15.81 1.21
N VAL A 901 -16.80 -16.97 0.67
CA VAL A 901 -17.25 -18.12 1.46
C VAL A 901 -16.11 -19.12 1.64
N TYR A 902 -15.81 -19.48 2.89
CA TYR A 902 -14.75 -20.42 3.24
C TYR A 902 -15.31 -21.63 3.99
N SER A 903 -15.15 -22.83 3.42
CA SER A 903 -15.55 -24.10 4.03
C SER A 903 -14.41 -24.72 4.86
N ILE A 904 -14.57 -24.69 6.18
CA ILE A 904 -13.62 -25.30 7.12
C ILE A 904 -13.98 -26.79 7.32
N GLY A 905 -13.10 -27.66 6.86
CA GLY A 905 -13.24 -29.12 6.81
C GLY A 905 -13.17 -29.66 5.38
N GLU A 906 -13.57 -28.86 4.37
CA GLU A 906 -13.51 -29.24 2.95
C GLU A 906 -12.37 -28.52 2.22
N GLU A 907 -12.37 -27.18 2.19
CA GLU A 907 -11.35 -26.39 1.52
C GLU A 907 -10.14 -26.13 2.43
N TYR A 908 -10.41 -25.91 3.70
CA TYR A 908 -9.40 -25.66 4.72
C TYR A 908 -9.61 -26.62 5.89
N ARG A 909 -8.63 -27.48 6.16
CA ARG A 909 -8.68 -28.46 7.23
C ARG A 909 -8.31 -27.82 8.56
N ASP A 910 -9.19 -27.96 9.54
CA ASP A 910 -8.94 -27.61 10.94
C ASP A 910 -8.16 -28.73 11.64
N VAL A 911 -6.89 -28.88 11.29
CA VAL A 911 -6.03 -30.00 11.72
C VAL A 911 -5.82 -30.08 13.23
N PHE A 912 -6.02 -28.96 13.95
CA PHE A 912 -5.94 -28.89 15.40
C PHE A 912 -7.31 -28.88 16.09
N TYR A 913 -8.40 -28.97 15.33
CA TYR A 913 -9.78 -28.86 15.82
C TYR A 913 -10.02 -27.58 16.65
N GLN A 914 -9.33 -26.49 16.30
CA GLN A 914 -9.42 -25.21 17.00
C GLN A 914 -10.65 -24.43 16.54
N TRP A 915 -10.87 -24.33 15.23
CA TRP A 915 -12.02 -23.62 14.69
C TRP A 915 -13.34 -24.29 15.10
N GLY A 916 -13.41 -25.62 15.05
CA GLY A 916 -14.59 -26.37 15.48
C GLY A 916 -15.02 -26.08 16.93
N LYS A 917 -14.05 -25.79 17.82
CA LYS A 917 -14.31 -25.41 19.22
C LYS A 917 -14.69 -23.93 19.38
N LYS A 918 -14.22 -23.06 18.49
CA LYS A 918 -14.36 -21.60 18.60
C LYS A 918 -15.52 -21.02 17.79
N ARG A 919 -15.99 -21.72 16.74
CA ARG A 919 -16.97 -21.18 15.76
C ARG A 919 -18.31 -20.76 16.37
N GLY A 920 -18.70 -21.32 17.51
CA GLY A 920 -19.92 -20.93 18.25
C GLY A 920 -21.23 -21.16 17.49
N VAL A 921 -21.19 -21.95 16.41
CA VAL A 921 -22.32 -22.34 15.55
C VAL A 921 -22.23 -23.83 15.21
N LEU A 922 -23.32 -24.43 14.72
CA LEU A 922 -23.27 -25.82 14.23
C LEU A 922 -22.42 -25.91 12.95
N GLU A 923 -22.09 -27.14 12.54
CA GLU A 923 -21.16 -27.36 11.42
C GLU A 923 -21.59 -26.73 10.10
N LYS A 924 -22.88 -26.75 9.80
CA LYS A 924 -23.45 -26.12 8.59
C LYS A 924 -23.88 -24.67 8.81
N GLY A 925 -23.60 -24.11 9.99
CA GLY A 925 -23.84 -22.71 10.31
C GLY A 925 -22.89 -21.77 9.57
N ALA A 926 -23.06 -20.48 9.80
CA ALA A 926 -22.26 -19.43 9.19
C ALA A 926 -21.76 -18.43 10.23
N VAL A 927 -20.55 -17.92 10.04
CA VAL A 927 -20.01 -16.74 10.75
C VAL A 927 -19.59 -15.72 9.70
N LEU A 928 -20.31 -14.61 9.64
CA LEU A 928 -20.05 -13.49 8.74
C LEU A 928 -19.11 -12.48 9.40
N VAL A 929 -18.04 -12.12 8.70
CA VAL A 929 -16.94 -11.31 9.19
C VAL A 929 -16.75 -10.11 8.27
N ARG A 930 -16.59 -8.93 8.88
CA ARG A 930 -16.34 -7.66 8.21
C ARG A 930 -14.93 -7.55 7.63
N PRO A 931 -14.68 -6.57 6.73
CA PRO A 931 -13.33 -6.24 6.27
C PRO A 931 -12.33 -5.90 7.37
N ASP A 932 -12.79 -5.37 8.52
CA ASP A 932 -11.95 -5.10 9.69
C ASP A 932 -11.84 -6.29 10.67
N ARG A 933 -12.27 -7.48 10.25
CA ARG A 933 -12.20 -8.75 11.00
C ARG A 933 -13.04 -8.82 12.28
N PHE A 934 -14.05 -7.97 12.41
CA PHE A 934 -15.09 -8.13 13.42
C PHE A 934 -16.23 -8.99 12.89
N VAL A 935 -16.76 -9.88 13.73
CA VAL A 935 -17.92 -10.70 13.39
C VAL A 935 -19.14 -9.80 13.30
N ALA A 936 -19.75 -9.74 12.12
CA ALA A 936 -20.93 -8.92 11.85
C ALA A 936 -22.22 -9.67 12.17
N TRP A 937 -22.23 -11.00 11.99
CA TRP A 937 -23.41 -11.85 12.15
C TRP A 937 -23.00 -13.32 12.23
N ARG A 938 -23.85 -14.18 12.80
CA ARG A 938 -23.71 -15.64 12.76
C ARG A 938 -25.07 -16.35 12.71
N SER A 939 -25.08 -17.58 12.21
CA SER A 939 -26.26 -18.46 12.19
C SER A 939 -25.87 -19.90 12.53
N ASN A 940 -26.72 -20.61 13.29
CA ASN A 940 -26.50 -22.00 13.65
C ASN A 940 -26.64 -22.97 12.47
N GLU A 941 -27.51 -22.69 11.50
CA GLU A 941 -27.73 -23.58 10.36
C GLU A 941 -28.23 -22.82 9.12
N LYS A 942 -28.18 -23.49 7.95
CA LYS A 942 -28.84 -23.03 6.73
C LYS A 942 -30.32 -23.46 6.75
N GLY A 943 -31.23 -22.53 7.04
CA GLY A 943 -32.67 -22.68 6.84
C GLY A 943 -33.09 -22.48 5.37
N GLN A 944 -34.35 -22.77 5.03
CA GLN A 944 -34.89 -22.56 3.67
C GLN A 944 -34.80 -21.10 3.21
N ASP A 945 -34.91 -20.13 4.12
CA ASP A 945 -34.90 -18.69 3.83
C ASP A 945 -33.53 -18.03 4.05
N SER A 946 -32.44 -18.81 4.01
CA SER A 946 -31.09 -18.29 4.35
C SER A 946 -30.59 -17.19 3.41
N THR A 947 -31.00 -17.24 2.13
CA THR A 947 -30.68 -16.19 1.14
C THR A 947 -31.34 -14.87 1.54
N ASP A 948 -32.66 -14.87 1.74
CA ASP A 948 -33.41 -13.68 2.14
C ASP A 948 -32.93 -13.12 3.48
N LYS A 949 -32.60 -14.02 4.41
CA LYS A 949 -32.04 -13.64 5.71
C LYS A 949 -30.69 -12.95 5.57
N LEU A 950 -29.77 -13.52 4.78
CA LEU A 950 -28.44 -12.92 4.58
C LEU A 950 -28.53 -11.59 3.83
N VAL A 951 -29.42 -11.47 2.84
CA VAL A 951 -29.73 -10.20 2.15
C VAL A 951 -30.26 -9.16 3.12
N THR A 952 -31.16 -9.53 4.04
CA THR A 952 -31.68 -8.64 5.08
C THR A 952 -30.57 -8.16 6.03
N VAL A 953 -29.72 -9.09 6.49
CA VAL A 953 -28.58 -8.80 7.36
C VAL A 953 -27.61 -7.83 6.68
N MET A 954 -27.23 -8.11 5.44
CA MET A 954 -26.30 -7.27 4.68
C MET A 954 -26.91 -5.92 4.33
N SER A 955 -28.19 -5.86 3.98
CA SER A 955 -28.90 -4.59 3.72
C SER A 955 -28.88 -3.70 4.95
N HIS A 956 -29.13 -4.26 6.14
CA HIS A 956 -29.05 -3.53 7.39
C HIS A 956 -27.64 -3.01 7.69
N ILE A 957 -26.63 -3.89 7.63
CA ILE A 957 -25.23 -3.54 7.89
C ILE A 957 -24.75 -2.43 6.94
N LEU A 958 -25.14 -2.51 5.67
CA LEU A 958 -24.75 -1.55 4.62
C LEU A 958 -25.66 -0.32 4.58
N GLY A 959 -26.71 -0.25 5.40
CA GLY A 959 -27.67 0.84 5.42
C GLY A 959 -28.50 0.99 4.15
N ARG A 960 -28.74 -0.11 3.42
CA ARG A 960 -29.48 -0.15 2.16
C ARG A 960 -30.89 -0.74 2.36
N SER A 961 -31.82 -0.35 1.50
CA SER A 961 -33.12 -1.01 1.39
C SER A 961 -32.98 -2.30 0.57
N THR A 962 -33.65 -3.36 1.04
CA THR A 962 -33.84 -4.62 0.32
C THR A 962 -34.74 -4.45 -0.90
#